data_AF-A0A7J9SFD3-F1
#
_entry.id   AF-A0A7J9SFD3-F1
#
_cell.length_a   1.000
_cell.length_b   1.000
_cell.length_c   1.000
_cell.angle_alpha   90.00
_cell.angle_beta   90.00
_cell.angle_gamma   90.00
#
_symmetry.space_group_name_H-M   'P 1'
#
loop_
_entity.id
_entity.type
_entity.pdbx_description
1 polymer ?
#
loop_
_entity_poly.entity_id
_entity_poly.type
_entity_poly.pdbx_seq_one_letter_code
_entity_poly.pdbx_strand_id
1 'polypeptide(L)'
;MSGADGTCEYVLDPDDPETWGGEEGDECYVDEEFLNENGLWICPHGAEEGEDLCIFHLPIGKKDDQRTAEAFSECITGTDSVGKMSESPEFLGAEFGHIRLNNIGSISGFRLQCSRIHDSVEFRHVRFTGFVDLSQAVFEDVLLVENTEFDYSVDLSRTTLNDGMAVDDATFHSDVSFFQAHIEDELNVQDTEFKDEFRSTLKYIENELSIQDTEFKDEFRLSVINGGESTFLRTSFQEASFGGFHKAVYFRKCVFNSKANFRGASFPVVPRGEPEFENVIFRAEADFRDTTFGADDGPDGIAELSLKNVVFNELVRFWDAVFHHDVSLYSVKAEHQMGFRDAVFEGSVRTADVRCQEAFFNDVSFNGQVCFSGLTITDSGTFVDANFAVPPNFVSATLRNCDFSNQNLKNADFERTDLSEAKLTNADLRYANCESALFSRASLFRADLRGAKLSGAVLGDVRIDEETKFLGHPSDDRDTSPHTFTAIRSRLTCVYDPGYEERNEHADVDKAKSVYRALEELGGKHARPRLQARSFVRRQDLQKQDYRDDATADDAALEERLIAGARWSRAKVARATLLYGESPWRVIAWSFGIIFSFALLYPLGGWMKPTDGDPITYAQIASNPVEILNAVYYSTLTYTALGFGDFQPVGLGRLLTTLETGLGAVMLALLVFILGRRAAR
;
A
#
# COMPACT_ATOMS: atom_id res chain seq x y z
N MET A 1 -61.79 -48.00 -13.45
CA MET A 1 -62.14 -49.04 -14.44
C MET A 1 -60.92 -49.05 -15.34
N SER A 2 -60.03 -50.02 -15.17
CA SER A 2 -58.66 -49.95 -15.70
C SER A 2 -58.62 -49.51 -17.16
N GLY A 3 -57.77 -48.52 -17.45
CA GLY A 3 -57.40 -48.15 -18.83
C GLY A 3 -56.96 -49.39 -19.63
N ALA A 4 -57.27 -49.42 -20.92
CA ALA A 4 -57.10 -50.62 -21.75
C ALA A 4 -55.69 -50.75 -22.34
N ASP A 5 -54.79 -49.84 -21.96
CA ASP A 5 -53.60 -49.47 -22.72
C ASP A 5 -52.30 -49.80 -21.95
N GLY A 6 -52.40 -50.07 -20.64
CA GLY A 6 -51.28 -50.49 -19.79
C GLY A 6 -50.28 -49.39 -19.43
N THR A 7 -50.56 -48.15 -19.77
CA THR A 7 -49.76 -46.94 -19.47
C THR A 7 -50.18 -46.31 -18.15
N CYS A 8 -49.26 -45.64 -17.46
CA CYS A 8 -49.55 -44.83 -16.28
C CYS A 8 -50.54 -43.70 -16.60
N GLU A 9 -51.55 -43.47 -15.74
CA GLU A 9 -52.47 -42.32 -15.86
C GLU A 9 -51.89 -41.02 -15.23
N TYR A 10 -50.63 -41.03 -14.76
CA TYR A 10 -49.97 -39.82 -14.21
C TYR A 10 -49.62 -38.80 -15.29
N VAL A 11 -50.00 -37.55 -15.02
CA VAL A 11 -49.77 -36.36 -15.85
C VAL A 11 -49.26 -35.25 -14.92
N LEU A 12 -48.18 -34.57 -15.32
CA LEU A 12 -47.64 -33.40 -14.64
C LEU A 12 -48.03 -32.15 -15.44
N ASP A 13 -48.60 -31.17 -14.74
CA ASP A 13 -48.89 -29.83 -15.24
C ASP A 13 -47.97 -28.83 -14.52
N PRO A 14 -47.02 -28.18 -15.22
CA PRO A 14 -46.13 -27.20 -14.60
C PRO A 14 -46.88 -26.01 -13.96
N ASP A 15 -48.08 -25.67 -14.47
CA ASP A 15 -48.92 -24.57 -13.98
C ASP A 15 -49.80 -24.98 -12.76
N ASP A 16 -49.86 -26.28 -12.39
CA ASP A 16 -50.67 -26.79 -11.25
C ASP A 16 -49.82 -27.58 -10.23
N PRO A 17 -49.40 -26.96 -9.10
CA PRO A 17 -48.62 -27.59 -8.04
C PRO A 17 -49.23 -28.87 -7.43
N GLU A 18 -50.56 -29.04 -7.46
CA GLU A 18 -51.19 -30.27 -6.94
C GLU A 18 -50.80 -31.52 -7.77
N THR A 19 -50.37 -31.35 -9.03
CA THR A 19 -50.01 -32.48 -9.91
C THR A 19 -48.64 -33.09 -9.60
N TRP A 20 -47.69 -32.29 -9.10
CA TRP A 20 -46.31 -32.71 -8.81
C TRP A 20 -45.89 -32.57 -7.34
N GLY A 21 -46.81 -32.17 -6.45
CA GLY A 21 -46.59 -32.16 -5.01
C GLY A 21 -45.91 -30.92 -4.46
N GLY A 22 -46.03 -29.78 -5.15
CA GLY A 22 -45.65 -28.45 -4.65
C GLY A 22 -46.78 -27.76 -3.87
N GLU A 23 -46.48 -26.61 -3.26
CA GLU A 23 -47.48 -25.78 -2.55
C GLU A 23 -48.00 -24.61 -3.41
N GLU A 24 -49.06 -23.93 -2.94
CA GLU A 24 -49.71 -22.80 -3.65
C GLU A 24 -48.77 -21.58 -3.75
N GLY A 25 -47.97 -21.54 -4.82
CA GLY A 25 -47.01 -20.48 -5.12
C GLY A 25 -45.61 -20.97 -5.50
N ASP A 26 -45.36 -22.28 -5.50
CA ASP A 26 -44.13 -22.85 -6.06
C ASP A 26 -44.20 -22.92 -7.60
N GLU A 27 -43.03 -22.97 -8.24
CA GLU A 27 -42.88 -23.02 -9.70
C GLU A 27 -42.06 -24.27 -10.10
N CYS A 28 -42.67 -25.26 -10.77
CA CYS A 28 -41.93 -26.37 -11.39
C CYS A 28 -41.63 -26.02 -12.86
N TYR A 29 -40.35 -26.05 -13.21
CA TYR A 29 -39.85 -25.76 -14.55
C TYR A 29 -39.52 -27.08 -15.24
N VAL A 30 -40.18 -27.34 -16.37
CA VAL A 30 -39.92 -28.44 -17.29
C VAL A 30 -39.76 -27.83 -18.69
N ASP A 31 -38.74 -28.24 -19.46
CA ASP A 31 -38.51 -27.67 -20.79
C ASP A 31 -39.65 -27.99 -21.77
N GLU A 32 -39.95 -27.02 -22.66
CA GLU A 32 -41.00 -27.14 -23.68
C GLU A 32 -40.86 -28.37 -24.60
N GLU A 33 -39.68 -29.01 -24.68
CA GLU A 33 -39.47 -30.21 -25.50
C GLU A 33 -40.01 -31.52 -24.87
N PHE A 34 -40.28 -31.54 -23.56
CA PHE A 34 -40.91 -32.69 -22.86
C PHE A 34 -42.42 -32.52 -22.69
N LEU A 35 -42.95 -31.31 -22.92
CA LEU A 35 -44.36 -30.99 -22.80
C LEU A 35 -45.10 -31.26 -24.13
N ASN A 36 -46.34 -31.74 -24.04
CA ASN A 36 -47.19 -31.93 -25.23
C ASN A 36 -47.85 -30.61 -25.70
N GLU A 37 -48.62 -30.65 -26.79
CA GLU A 37 -49.29 -29.47 -27.39
C GLU A 37 -50.20 -28.65 -26.42
N ASN A 38 -50.52 -29.19 -25.23
CA ASN A 38 -51.31 -28.53 -24.19
C ASN A 38 -50.47 -28.04 -22.98
N GLY A 39 -49.14 -28.21 -22.98
CA GLY A 39 -48.27 -27.83 -21.86
C GLY A 39 -48.05 -28.92 -20.80
N LEU A 40 -48.51 -30.15 -21.03
CA LEU A 40 -48.50 -31.23 -20.04
C LEU A 40 -47.43 -32.30 -20.33
N TRP A 41 -46.76 -32.83 -19.31
CA TRP A 41 -45.96 -34.06 -19.40
C TRP A 41 -46.80 -35.29 -19.05
N ILE A 42 -46.55 -36.42 -19.73
CA ILE A 42 -47.27 -37.68 -19.52
C ILE A 42 -46.25 -38.78 -19.24
N CYS A 43 -46.44 -39.53 -18.16
CA CYS A 43 -45.48 -40.54 -17.73
C CYS A 43 -45.30 -41.65 -18.79
N PRO A 44 -44.06 -41.92 -19.25
CA PRO A 44 -43.79 -42.92 -20.29
C PRO A 44 -43.86 -44.38 -19.80
N HIS A 45 -44.03 -44.59 -18.50
CA HIS A 45 -43.98 -45.91 -17.85
C HIS A 45 -45.31 -46.66 -17.90
N GLY A 46 -45.23 -48.01 -17.86
CA GLY A 46 -46.41 -48.86 -17.73
C GLY A 46 -47.02 -48.82 -16.33
N ALA A 47 -48.34 -48.93 -16.24
CA ALA A 47 -49.06 -49.05 -14.97
C ALA A 47 -48.84 -50.43 -14.32
N GLU A 48 -48.91 -50.47 -12.98
CA GLU A 48 -48.80 -51.72 -12.20
C GLU A 48 -50.03 -52.63 -12.34
N GLU A 49 -49.87 -53.95 -12.11
CA GLU A 49 -50.94 -54.92 -12.37
C GLU A 49 -52.11 -54.76 -11.38
N GLY A 50 -53.11 -53.97 -11.77
CA GLY A 50 -54.33 -53.70 -10.99
C GLY A 50 -54.39 -52.31 -10.36
N GLU A 51 -53.40 -51.45 -10.64
CA GLU A 51 -53.40 -50.02 -10.28
C GLU A 51 -53.47 -49.18 -11.57
N ASP A 52 -53.93 -47.93 -11.47
CA ASP A 52 -54.01 -47.01 -12.63
C ASP A 52 -52.70 -46.18 -12.80
N LEU A 53 -51.66 -46.47 -12.00
CA LEU A 53 -50.36 -45.76 -11.95
C LEU A 53 -49.17 -46.72 -12.06
N CYS A 54 -48.02 -46.24 -12.53
CA CYS A 54 -46.76 -47.00 -12.53
C CYS A 54 -46.13 -47.08 -11.15
N ILE A 55 -45.18 -48.01 -10.96
CA ILE A 55 -44.50 -48.22 -9.67
C ILE A 55 -43.87 -46.93 -9.10
N PHE A 56 -43.41 -46.00 -9.93
CA PHE A 56 -42.79 -44.73 -9.52
C PHE A 56 -43.81 -43.67 -9.06
N HIS A 57 -45.06 -43.71 -9.56
CA HIS A 57 -46.12 -42.76 -9.21
C HIS A 57 -47.15 -43.30 -8.20
N LEU A 58 -47.02 -44.56 -7.77
CA LEU A 58 -47.79 -45.07 -6.60
C LEU A 58 -47.41 -44.30 -5.32
N PRO A 59 -48.34 -43.95 -4.42
CA PRO A 59 -48.01 -43.31 -3.15
C PRO A 59 -47.04 -44.15 -2.31
N ILE A 60 -46.07 -43.53 -1.64
CA ILE A 60 -44.96 -44.20 -0.94
C ILE A 60 -45.39 -45.37 -0.04
N GLY A 61 -46.50 -45.23 0.69
CA GLY A 61 -47.06 -46.30 1.54
C GLY A 61 -47.64 -47.54 0.81
N LYS A 62 -47.64 -47.56 -0.53
CA LYS A 62 -47.92 -48.73 -1.38
C LYS A 62 -46.66 -49.34 -2.02
N LYS A 63 -45.53 -48.63 -2.03
CA LYS A 63 -44.31 -49.07 -2.71
C LYS A 63 -43.63 -50.21 -1.93
N ASP A 64 -42.87 -50.99 -2.67
CA ASP A 64 -41.88 -51.93 -2.14
C ASP A 64 -40.51 -51.44 -2.62
N ASP A 65 -39.63 -51.07 -1.70
CA ASP A 65 -38.37 -50.38 -2.04
C ASP A 65 -37.47 -51.24 -2.91
N GLN A 66 -37.40 -52.55 -2.64
CA GLN A 66 -36.60 -53.47 -3.46
C GLN A 66 -37.15 -53.54 -4.89
N ARG A 67 -38.47 -53.74 -5.06
CA ARG A 67 -39.09 -53.79 -6.39
C ARG A 67 -38.98 -52.46 -7.14
N THR A 68 -39.07 -51.34 -6.42
CA THR A 68 -38.95 -49.99 -7.00
C THR A 68 -37.51 -49.72 -7.45
N ALA A 69 -36.51 -50.11 -6.65
CA ALA A 69 -35.10 -50.01 -7.01
C ALA A 69 -34.70 -50.98 -8.14
N GLU A 70 -35.26 -52.20 -8.17
CA GLU A 70 -35.09 -53.14 -9.29
C GLU A 70 -35.65 -52.55 -10.59
N ALA A 71 -36.88 -52.01 -10.59
CA ALA A 71 -37.49 -51.36 -11.76
C ALA A 71 -36.72 -50.11 -12.22
N PHE A 72 -36.28 -49.25 -11.28
CA PHE A 72 -35.45 -48.08 -11.59
C PHE A 72 -34.12 -48.49 -12.23
N SER A 73 -33.46 -49.52 -11.68
CA SER A 73 -32.22 -50.09 -12.21
C SER A 73 -32.40 -50.67 -13.62
N GLU A 74 -33.50 -51.40 -13.88
CA GLU A 74 -33.82 -51.90 -15.23
C GLU A 74 -34.03 -50.74 -16.23
N CYS A 75 -34.65 -49.63 -15.83
CA CYS A 75 -34.84 -48.47 -16.71
C CYS A 75 -33.51 -47.77 -17.09
N ILE A 76 -32.58 -47.58 -16.15
CA ILE A 76 -31.31 -46.85 -16.39
C ILE A 76 -30.15 -47.75 -16.90
N THR A 77 -30.28 -49.07 -16.76
CA THR A 77 -29.37 -50.06 -17.38
C THR A 77 -29.89 -50.60 -18.72
N GLY A 78 -31.16 -50.36 -19.03
CA GLY A 78 -31.89 -50.98 -20.14
C GLY A 78 -31.40 -50.57 -21.52
N THR A 79 -30.71 -51.48 -22.21
CA THR A 79 -30.19 -51.26 -23.58
C THR A 79 -31.24 -51.58 -24.67
N ASP A 80 -32.51 -51.19 -24.47
CA ASP A 80 -33.65 -51.71 -25.23
C ASP A 80 -34.06 -50.92 -26.49
N SER A 81 -33.31 -51.19 -27.56
CA SER A 81 -33.84 -51.69 -28.83
C SER A 81 -34.77 -50.84 -29.74
N VAL A 82 -35.16 -49.59 -29.43
CA VAL A 82 -35.91 -48.71 -30.39
C VAL A 82 -35.25 -47.36 -30.69
N GLY A 83 -34.13 -47.39 -31.42
CA GLY A 83 -33.79 -46.39 -32.45
C GLY A 83 -33.42 -44.95 -32.04
N LYS A 84 -33.72 -44.50 -30.83
CA LYS A 84 -33.25 -43.23 -30.25
C LYS A 84 -32.17 -43.50 -29.21
N MET A 85 -30.98 -42.95 -29.42
CA MET A 85 -29.83 -43.09 -28.51
C MET A 85 -29.61 -41.77 -27.75
N SER A 86 -30.70 -41.17 -27.24
CA SER A 86 -30.82 -39.71 -27.10
C SER A 86 -31.60 -39.17 -25.90
N GLU A 87 -32.38 -39.99 -25.19
CA GLU A 87 -33.26 -39.53 -24.09
C GLU A 87 -32.93 -40.31 -22.82
N SER A 88 -32.60 -39.58 -21.75
CA SER A 88 -32.39 -40.15 -20.41
C SER A 88 -33.76 -40.47 -19.79
N PRO A 89 -33.98 -41.63 -19.12
CA PRO A 89 -35.29 -41.99 -18.60
C PRO A 89 -35.87 -40.95 -17.63
N GLU A 90 -37.16 -40.66 -17.75
CA GLU A 90 -37.84 -39.51 -17.13
C GLU A 90 -38.83 -39.97 -16.05
N PHE A 91 -38.57 -39.58 -14.80
CA PHE A 91 -39.39 -39.94 -13.63
C PHE A 91 -40.00 -38.69 -12.97
N LEU A 92 -40.45 -37.72 -13.79
CA LEU A 92 -40.90 -36.41 -13.31
C LEU A 92 -42.04 -36.55 -12.28
N GLY A 93 -41.94 -35.83 -11.15
CA GLY A 93 -42.93 -35.89 -10.06
C GLY A 93 -43.08 -37.24 -9.35
N ALA A 94 -42.17 -38.21 -9.58
CA ALA A 94 -42.19 -39.48 -8.87
C ALA A 94 -41.71 -39.35 -7.40
N GLU A 95 -42.29 -40.15 -6.52
CA GLU A 95 -41.75 -40.37 -5.17
C GLU A 95 -40.82 -41.61 -5.16
N PHE A 96 -39.74 -41.60 -4.40
CA PHE A 96 -38.90 -42.77 -4.15
C PHE A 96 -38.72 -42.99 -2.65
N GLY A 97 -38.58 -44.24 -2.24
CA GLY A 97 -37.98 -44.59 -0.95
C GLY A 97 -36.46 -44.49 -1.09
N HIS A 98 -35.77 -45.60 -0.87
CA HIS A 98 -34.31 -45.64 -0.93
C HIS A 98 -33.79 -45.90 -2.35
N ILE A 99 -32.87 -45.08 -2.86
CA ILE A 99 -32.16 -45.35 -4.12
C ILE A 99 -30.74 -45.85 -3.83
N ARG A 100 -30.38 -47.04 -4.32
CA ARG A 100 -29.00 -47.58 -4.23
C ARG A 100 -28.48 -48.03 -5.59
N LEU A 101 -27.50 -47.31 -6.13
CA LEU A 101 -26.77 -47.67 -7.33
C LEU A 101 -25.32 -48.02 -6.94
N ASN A 102 -25.05 -49.30 -6.70
CA ASN A 102 -23.77 -49.77 -6.15
C ASN A 102 -23.10 -50.82 -7.05
N ASN A 103 -21.88 -50.54 -7.54
CA ASN A 103 -21.08 -51.41 -8.41
C ASN A 103 -21.81 -51.84 -9.72
N ILE A 104 -22.72 -51.01 -10.24
CA ILE A 104 -23.51 -51.31 -11.44
C ILE A 104 -22.69 -51.10 -12.73
N GLY A 105 -21.59 -50.35 -12.67
CA GLY A 105 -20.75 -50.03 -13.83
C GLY A 105 -21.28 -48.81 -14.60
N SER A 106 -21.29 -48.89 -15.93
CA SER A 106 -21.75 -47.79 -16.79
C SER A 106 -23.25 -47.88 -17.07
N ILE A 107 -23.98 -46.81 -16.77
CA ILE A 107 -25.43 -46.66 -16.98
C ILE A 107 -25.76 -45.38 -17.75
N SER A 108 -26.99 -45.23 -18.23
CA SER A 108 -27.44 -43.96 -18.81
C SER A 108 -27.54 -42.86 -17.73
N GLY A 109 -27.68 -41.61 -18.18
CA GLY A 109 -28.28 -40.57 -17.35
C GLY A 109 -29.76 -40.86 -17.05
N PHE A 110 -30.39 -40.04 -16.20
CA PHE A 110 -31.82 -40.08 -15.87
C PHE A 110 -32.31 -38.69 -15.43
N ARG A 111 -33.63 -38.48 -15.36
CA ARG A 111 -34.25 -37.25 -14.81
C ARG A 111 -35.21 -37.54 -13.66
N LEU A 112 -34.95 -36.93 -12.49
CA LEU A 112 -35.80 -36.90 -11.29
C LEU A 112 -36.36 -35.49 -11.04
N GLN A 113 -36.73 -34.77 -12.11
CA GLN A 113 -37.17 -33.38 -12.00
C GLN A 113 -38.49 -33.27 -11.22
N CYS A 114 -38.54 -32.33 -10.27
CA CYS A 114 -39.66 -32.15 -9.33
C CYS A 114 -40.06 -33.45 -8.56
N SER A 115 -39.14 -34.42 -8.41
CA SER A 115 -39.35 -35.69 -7.65
C SER A 115 -39.13 -35.52 -6.14
N ARG A 116 -39.63 -36.48 -5.33
CA ARG A 116 -39.37 -36.57 -3.88
C ARG A 116 -38.70 -37.89 -3.52
N ILE A 117 -37.71 -37.88 -2.63
CA ILE A 117 -36.98 -39.07 -2.18
C ILE A 117 -36.96 -39.10 -0.65
N HIS A 118 -37.47 -40.18 -0.05
CA HIS A 118 -37.80 -40.29 1.38
C HIS A 118 -36.76 -41.02 2.25
N ASP A 119 -35.74 -41.63 1.66
CA ASP A 119 -34.64 -42.37 2.30
C ASP A 119 -33.39 -42.11 1.45
N SER A 120 -32.20 -42.39 1.98
CA SER A 120 -30.93 -41.95 1.42
C SER A 120 -30.69 -42.39 -0.04
N VAL A 121 -29.83 -41.66 -0.74
CA VAL A 121 -29.46 -41.94 -2.14
C VAL A 121 -27.99 -42.27 -2.22
N GLU A 122 -27.65 -43.53 -2.52
CA GLU A 122 -26.27 -44.00 -2.63
C GLU A 122 -25.89 -44.23 -4.10
N PHE A 123 -25.00 -43.39 -4.65
CA PHE A 123 -24.26 -43.70 -5.88
C PHE A 123 -22.84 -44.15 -5.50
N ARG A 124 -22.52 -45.42 -5.74
CA ARG A 124 -21.25 -46.03 -5.32
C ARG A 124 -20.63 -46.84 -6.46
N HIS A 125 -19.43 -46.49 -6.93
CA HIS A 125 -18.72 -47.28 -7.95
C HIS A 125 -19.55 -47.39 -9.26
N VAL A 126 -20.05 -46.25 -9.74
CA VAL A 126 -20.92 -46.10 -10.93
C VAL A 126 -20.30 -45.11 -11.93
N ARG A 127 -20.58 -45.29 -13.22
CA ARG A 127 -20.33 -44.27 -14.25
C ARG A 127 -21.62 -43.88 -14.98
N PHE A 128 -21.98 -42.61 -14.92
CA PHE A 128 -23.11 -42.05 -15.66
C PHE A 128 -22.65 -41.60 -17.06
N THR A 129 -23.23 -42.22 -18.09
CA THR A 129 -22.88 -42.01 -19.51
C THR A 129 -23.89 -41.12 -20.25
N GLY A 130 -24.69 -40.34 -19.50
CA GLY A 130 -25.64 -39.35 -19.98
C GLY A 130 -26.03 -38.39 -18.84
N PHE A 131 -26.86 -37.39 -19.16
CA PHE A 131 -27.27 -36.32 -18.24
C PHE A 131 -27.97 -36.82 -16.98
N VAL A 132 -27.54 -36.37 -15.81
CA VAL A 132 -28.20 -36.65 -14.53
C VAL A 132 -28.90 -35.38 -14.06
N ASP A 133 -30.20 -35.31 -14.31
CA ASP A 133 -31.03 -34.17 -13.91
C ASP A 133 -31.78 -34.52 -12.62
N LEU A 134 -31.45 -33.79 -11.56
CA LEU A 134 -32.08 -33.87 -10.24
C LEU A 134 -32.82 -32.56 -9.94
N SER A 135 -32.92 -31.62 -10.88
CA SER A 135 -33.33 -30.25 -10.59
C SER A 135 -34.75 -30.19 -10.02
N GLN A 136 -34.95 -29.39 -8.97
CA GLN A 136 -36.20 -29.26 -8.20
C GLN A 136 -36.61 -30.53 -7.43
N ALA A 137 -35.76 -31.56 -7.35
CA ALA A 137 -36.00 -32.71 -6.48
C ALA A 137 -35.84 -32.35 -4.99
N VAL A 138 -36.60 -33.03 -4.13
CA VAL A 138 -36.52 -32.96 -2.66
C VAL A 138 -35.99 -34.29 -2.12
N PHE A 139 -34.87 -34.24 -1.40
CA PHE A 139 -34.28 -35.38 -0.69
C PHE A 139 -34.46 -35.18 0.81
N GLU A 140 -35.19 -36.09 1.46
CA GLU A 140 -35.50 -36.05 2.89
C GLU A 140 -34.41 -36.70 3.76
N ASP A 141 -33.43 -37.35 3.15
CA ASP A 141 -32.27 -38.04 3.73
C ASP A 141 -31.04 -37.81 2.79
N VAL A 142 -29.83 -38.20 3.21
CA VAL A 142 -28.55 -37.81 2.58
C VAL A 142 -28.36 -38.32 1.14
N LEU A 143 -27.84 -37.44 0.28
CA LEU A 143 -27.34 -37.80 -1.06
C LEU A 143 -25.84 -38.12 -1.00
N LEU A 144 -25.47 -39.39 -1.13
CA LEU A 144 -24.10 -39.90 -1.06
C LEU A 144 -23.57 -40.34 -2.43
N VAL A 145 -22.41 -39.83 -2.81
CA VAL A 145 -21.71 -40.09 -4.09
C VAL A 145 -20.27 -40.52 -3.79
N GLU A 146 -19.93 -41.79 -4.03
CA GLU A 146 -18.63 -42.39 -3.64
C GLU A 146 -18.01 -43.10 -4.85
N ASN A 147 -16.75 -42.79 -5.20
CA ASN A 147 -16.00 -43.42 -6.30
C ASN A 147 -16.84 -43.49 -7.60
N THR A 148 -17.38 -42.35 -8.02
CA THR A 148 -18.42 -42.28 -9.06
C THR A 148 -18.10 -41.20 -10.09
N GLU A 149 -18.30 -41.54 -11.36
CA GLU A 149 -17.83 -40.77 -12.52
C GLU A 149 -19.02 -40.31 -13.40
N PHE A 150 -19.09 -39.03 -13.75
CA PHE A 150 -20.17 -38.45 -14.55
C PHE A 150 -19.59 -37.94 -15.87
N ASP A 151 -19.87 -38.62 -16.99
CA ASP A 151 -19.39 -38.23 -18.33
C ASP A 151 -20.11 -36.99 -18.92
N TYR A 152 -21.25 -36.60 -18.34
CA TYR A 152 -22.13 -35.50 -18.77
C TYR A 152 -22.60 -34.67 -17.57
N SER A 153 -23.27 -33.56 -17.83
CA SER A 153 -23.63 -32.59 -16.79
C SER A 153 -24.61 -33.14 -15.75
N VAL A 154 -24.48 -32.63 -14.53
CA VAL A 154 -25.30 -32.96 -13.37
C VAL A 154 -26.04 -31.71 -12.90
N ASP A 155 -27.37 -31.71 -12.98
CA ASP A 155 -28.18 -30.56 -12.60
C ASP A 155 -28.88 -30.79 -11.26
N LEU A 156 -28.47 -30.05 -10.23
CA LEU A 156 -29.06 -29.95 -8.90
C LEU A 156 -29.67 -28.55 -8.70
N SER A 157 -30.09 -27.85 -9.76
CA SER A 157 -30.70 -26.53 -9.64
C SER A 157 -32.04 -26.59 -8.90
N ARG A 158 -32.27 -25.66 -7.96
CA ARG A 158 -33.48 -25.55 -7.13
C ARG A 158 -33.83 -26.81 -6.31
N THR A 159 -32.90 -27.74 -6.11
CA THR A 159 -33.13 -28.89 -5.23
C THR A 159 -33.23 -28.50 -3.77
N THR A 160 -33.84 -29.38 -2.98
CA THR A 160 -33.82 -29.33 -1.51
C THR A 160 -33.14 -30.61 -1.00
N LEU A 161 -32.06 -30.46 -0.25
CA LEU A 161 -31.27 -31.53 0.36
C LEU A 161 -31.35 -31.37 1.88
N ASN A 162 -32.22 -32.15 2.54
CA ASN A 162 -32.47 -31.98 3.98
C ASN A 162 -31.25 -32.42 4.80
N ASP A 163 -31.00 -33.73 4.90
CA ASP A 163 -29.82 -34.30 5.56
C ASP A 163 -28.55 -34.24 4.66
N GLY A 164 -28.45 -33.19 3.83
CA GLY A 164 -27.22 -32.82 3.14
C GLY A 164 -26.79 -33.70 1.96
N MET A 165 -25.52 -33.54 1.57
CA MET A 165 -24.89 -34.26 0.45
C MET A 165 -23.40 -34.51 0.72
N ALA A 166 -22.96 -35.74 0.47
CA ALA A 166 -21.58 -36.18 0.64
C ALA A 166 -21.01 -36.72 -0.68
N VAL A 167 -19.86 -36.20 -1.12
CA VAL A 167 -19.16 -36.59 -2.34
C VAL A 167 -17.72 -36.99 -2.00
N ASP A 168 -17.28 -38.18 -2.39
CA ASP A 168 -15.95 -38.75 -2.08
C ASP A 168 -15.40 -39.54 -3.29
N ASP A 169 -14.10 -39.38 -3.61
CA ASP A 169 -13.42 -40.04 -4.74
C ASP A 169 -14.15 -39.89 -6.10
N ALA A 170 -14.90 -38.80 -6.30
CA ALA A 170 -15.77 -38.61 -7.46
C ALA A 170 -15.07 -37.89 -8.63
N THR A 171 -15.63 -37.99 -9.84
CA THR A 171 -15.10 -37.29 -11.02
C THR A 171 -16.20 -36.81 -11.96
N PHE A 172 -16.28 -35.50 -12.19
CA PHE A 172 -17.28 -34.87 -13.07
C PHE A 172 -16.61 -34.37 -14.35
N HIS A 173 -17.11 -34.79 -15.52
CA HIS A 173 -16.50 -34.50 -16.84
C HIS A 173 -17.13 -33.31 -17.57
N SER A 174 -18.25 -32.79 -17.08
CA SER A 174 -19.03 -31.69 -17.67
C SER A 174 -19.77 -30.91 -16.56
N ASP A 175 -20.52 -29.86 -16.90
CA ASP A 175 -21.11 -28.88 -15.99
C ASP A 175 -21.79 -29.50 -14.75
N VAL A 176 -21.60 -28.90 -13.58
CA VAL A 176 -22.37 -29.23 -12.37
C VAL A 176 -23.07 -27.98 -11.86
N SER A 177 -24.40 -28.01 -11.76
CA SER A 177 -25.22 -26.86 -11.36
C SER A 177 -25.89 -27.07 -10.00
N PHE A 178 -25.72 -26.11 -9.08
CA PHE A 178 -26.47 -25.97 -7.82
C PHE A 178 -27.21 -24.61 -7.81
N PHE A 179 -27.75 -24.19 -8.97
CA PHE A 179 -28.38 -22.88 -9.09
C PHE A 179 -29.67 -22.80 -8.26
N GLN A 180 -29.72 -21.92 -7.25
CA GLN A 180 -30.82 -21.73 -6.30
C GLN A 180 -31.15 -22.95 -5.42
N ALA A 181 -30.27 -23.95 -5.33
CA ALA A 181 -30.47 -25.09 -4.44
C ALA A 181 -30.45 -24.70 -2.94
N HIS A 182 -31.07 -25.55 -2.13
CA HIS A 182 -31.31 -25.39 -0.69
C HIS A 182 -30.77 -26.63 0.04
N ILE A 183 -29.95 -26.43 1.07
CA ILE A 183 -29.33 -27.51 1.84
C ILE A 183 -29.58 -27.25 3.32
N GLU A 184 -30.30 -28.13 4.02
CA GLU A 184 -30.64 -27.93 5.45
C GLU A 184 -29.53 -28.44 6.40
N ASP A 185 -28.59 -29.26 5.93
CA ASP A 185 -27.45 -29.75 6.72
C ASP A 185 -26.08 -29.43 6.09
N GLU A 186 -25.24 -30.44 5.81
CA GLU A 186 -23.86 -30.29 5.31
C GLU A 186 -23.76 -30.58 3.79
N LEU A 187 -22.89 -29.84 3.10
CA LEU A 187 -22.38 -30.22 1.76
C LEU A 187 -20.89 -30.51 1.89
N ASN A 188 -20.51 -31.79 1.87
CA ASN A 188 -19.13 -32.24 1.97
C ASN A 188 -18.65 -32.84 0.64
N VAL A 189 -17.50 -32.37 0.14
CA VAL A 189 -16.86 -32.83 -1.10
C VAL A 189 -15.39 -33.14 -0.80
N GLN A 190 -14.95 -34.37 -1.00
CA GLN A 190 -13.60 -34.85 -0.70
C GLN A 190 -12.97 -35.57 -1.91
N ASP A 191 -11.65 -35.46 -2.07
CA ASP A 191 -10.83 -36.23 -3.02
C ASP A 191 -11.38 -36.26 -4.48
N THR A 192 -12.09 -35.19 -4.89
CA THR A 192 -12.93 -35.15 -6.11
C THR A 192 -12.31 -34.30 -7.22
N GLU A 193 -12.54 -34.67 -8.49
CA GLU A 193 -12.11 -33.89 -9.67
C GLU A 193 -13.30 -33.36 -10.49
N PHE A 194 -13.36 -32.05 -10.70
CA PHE A 194 -14.29 -31.40 -11.63
C PHE A 194 -13.53 -30.89 -12.86
N LYS A 195 -13.87 -31.38 -14.06
CA LYS A 195 -13.14 -31.11 -15.31
C LYS A 195 -13.67 -29.93 -16.12
N ASP A 196 -14.86 -29.45 -15.79
CA ASP A 196 -15.64 -28.44 -16.50
C ASP A 196 -16.33 -27.49 -15.49
N GLU A 197 -17.22 -26.60 -15.93
CA GLU A 197 -17.76 -25.52 -15.07
C GLU A 197 -18.59 -26.01 -13.86
N PHE A 198 -18.25 -25.54 -12.66
CA PHE A 198 -19.04 -25.74 -11.44
C PHE A 198 -19.85 -24.46 -11.13
N ARG A 199 -21.17 -24.49 -11.34
CA ARG A 199 -22.08 -23.35 -11.15
C ARG A 199 -22.88 -23.49 -9.86
N SER A 200 -22.45 -22.83 -8.79
CA SER A 200 -23.16 -22.83 -7.51
C SER A 200 -23.69 -21.45 -7.12
N THR A 201 -25.00 -21.36 -6.91
CA THR A 201 -25.70 -20.18 -6.37
C THR A 201 -26.65 -20.68 -5.28
N LEU A 202 -26.09 -21.11 -4.16
CA LEU A 202 -26.82 -21.75 -3.07
C LEU A 202 -27.69 -20.72 -2.34
N LYS A 203 -29.00 -20.95 -2.40
CA LYS A 203 -30.04 -20.14 -1.73
C LYS A 203 -29.93 -20.28 -0.21
N TYR A 204 -29.53 -21.46 0.24
CA TYR A 204 -29.37 -21.82 1.65
C TYR A 204 -28.36 -22.97 1.81
N ILE A 205 -27.54 -22.88 2.85
CA ILE A 205 -26.84 -24.00 3.52
C ILE A 205 -26.99 -23.72 5.01
N GLU A 206 -27.45 -24.64 5.86
CA GLU A 206 -27.52 -24.33 7.30
C GLU A 206 -26.19 -24.54 8.03
N ASN A 207 -25.52 -25.70 7.88
CA ASN A 207 -24.46 -26.12 8.80
C ASN A 207 -23.02 -25.91 8.30
N GLU A 208 -22.49 -26.73 7.38
CA GLU A 208 -21.15 -26.55 6.80
C GLU A 208 -21.08 -26.87 5.30
N LEU A 209 -20.28 -26.09 4.56
CA LEU A 209 -19.77 -26.40 3.23
C LEU A 209 -18.29 -26.80 3.34
N SER A 210 -17.98 -28.09 3.22
CA SER A 210 -16.62 -28.63 3.29
C SER A 210 -16.17 -29.07 1.90
N ILE A 211 -15.07 -28.53 1.37
CA ILE A 211 -14.45 -28.96 0.11
C ILE A 211 -12.97 -29.25 0.32
N GLN A 212 -12.59 -30.53 0.30
CA GLN A 212 -11.26 -31.03 0.66
C GLN A 212 -10.61 -31.82 -0.48
N ASP A 213 -9.28 -31.68 -0.65
CA ASP A 213 -8.45 -32.38 -1.67
C ASP A 213 -8.98 -32.33 -3.12
N THR A 214 -9.89 -31.39 -3.41
CA THR A 214 -10.64 -31.32 -4.65
C THR A 214 -9.94 -30.46 -5.70
N GLU A 215 -9.99 -30.85 -6.98
CA GLU A 215 -9.42 -30.10 -8.11
C GLU A 215 -10.52 -29.66 -9.11
N PHE A 216 -10.72 -28.35 -9.25
CA PHE A 216 -11.56 -27.73 -10.28
C PHE A 216 -10.67 -27.26 -11.46
N LYS A 217 -10.91 -27.81 -12.65
CA LYS A 217 -10.05 -27.59 -13.85
C LYS A 217 -10.57 -26.56 -14.83
N ASP A 218 -11.80 -26.09 -14.65
CA ASP A 218 -12.37 -24.93 -15.34
C ASP A 218 -12.92 -23.92 -14.31
N GLU A 219 -13.93 -23.10 -14.66
CA GLU A 219 -14.47 -22.06 -13.77
C GLU A 219 -15.33 -22.63 -12.63
N PHE A 220 -14.96 -22.29 -11.39
CA PHE A 220 -15.74 -22.50 -10.17
C PHE A 220 -16.49 -21.23 -9.78
N ARG A 221 -17.82 -21.25 -9.77
CA ARG A 221 -18.67 -20.17 -9.27
C ARG A 221 -19.34 -20.61 -7.98
N LEU A 222 -19.20 -19.82 -6.91
CA LEU A 222 -19.93 -20.00 -5.66
C LEU A 222 -20.48 -18.66 -5.16
N SER A 223 -21.80 -18.51 -5.19
CA SER A 223 -22.52 -17.51 -4.41
C SER A 223 -23.35 -18.21 -3.36
N VAL A 224 -23.11 -17.93 -2.07
CA VAL A 224 -23.96 -18.41 -0.97
C VAL A 224 -24.85 -17.24 -0.53
N ILE A 225 -26.16 -17.46 -0.36
CA ILE A 225 -27.14 -16.39 -0.07
C ILE A 225 -27.63 -16.42 1.39
N ASN A 226 -27.50 -17.57 2.04
CA ASN A 226 -27.50 -17.80 3.50
C ASN A 226 -26.70 -19.08 3.71
N GLY A 227 -25.81 -19.14 4.70
CA GLY A 227 -24.77 -20.17 4.71
C GLY A 227 -24.34 -20.65 6.09
N GLY A 228 -23.98 -21.93 6.13
CA GLY A 228 -23.09 -22.56 7.08
C GLY A 228 -21.66 -22.00 7.02
N GLU A 229 -20.79 -22.46 7.92
CA GLU A 229 -19.35 -22.19 7.75
C GLU A 229 -18.85 -22.83 6.44
N SER A 230 -17.82 -22.26 5.81
CA SER A 230 -17.35 -22.70 4.49
C SER A 230 -15.84 -22.99 4.50
N THR A 231 -15.48 -24.26 4.52
CA THR A 231 -14.09 -24.75 4.64
C THR A 231 -13.58 -25.30 3.31
N PHE A 232 -12.58 -24.66 2.73
CA PHE A 232 -11.81 -25.15 1.58
C PHE A 232 -10.44 -25.62 2.07
N LEU A 233 -10.10 -26.90 1.86
CA LEU A 233 -8.89 -27.51 2.42
C LEU A 233 -8.10 -28.32 1.38
N ARG A 234 -6.88 -27.88 1.04
CA ARG A 234 -6.02 -28.46 -0.02
C ARG A 234 -6.60 -28.36 -1.45
N THR A 235 -7.68 -27.61 -1.62
CA THR A 235 -8.41 -27.38 -2.88
C THR A 235 -7.55 -26.66 -3.94
N SER A 236 -7.63 -27.12 -5.19
CA SER A 236 -7.03 -26.48 -6.36
C SER A 236 -8.13 -25.94 -7.27
N PHE A 237 -8.05 -24.67 -7.63
CA PHE A 237 -8.99 -24.01 -8.56
C PHE A 237 -8.24 -23.55 -9.81
N GLN A 238 -8.84 -23.74 -10.98
CA GLN A 238 -8.36 -23.13 -12.22
C GLN A 238 -8.81 -21.66 -12.27
N GLU A 239 -10.07 -21.38 -12.60
CA GLU A 239 -10.68 -20.06 -12.40
C GLU A 239 -11.73 -20.14 -11.29
N ALA A 240 -11.90 -19.07 -10.51
CA ALA A 240 -12.83 -19.07 -9.38
C ALA A 240 -13.51 -17.71 -9.19
N SER A 241 -14.80 -17.72 -8.89
CA SER A 241 -15.59 -16.53 -8.53
C SER A 241 -16.45 -16.80 -7.30
N PHE A 242 -16.30 -15.98 -6.26
CA PHE A 242 -16.96 -16.12 -4.96
C PHE A 242 -17.83 -14.89 -4.63
N GLY A 243 -18.92 -15.09 -3.89
CA GLY A 243 -19.77 -14.01 -3.40
C GLY A 243 -20.68 -14.39 -2.23
N GLY A 244 -21.13 -13.36 -1.50
CA GLY A 244 -22.29 -13.45 -0.60
C GLY A 244 -22.12 -14.10 0.78
N PHE A 245 -20.92 -14.46 1.25
CA PHE A 245 -20.79 -15.27 2.47
C PHE A 245 -21.43 -14.65 3.74
N HIS A 246 -22.16 -15.48 4.49
CA HIS A 246 -22.93 -15.09 5.69
C HIS A 246 -22.44 -15.71 7.02
N LYS A 247 -21.72 -16.84 7.00
CA LYS A 247 -20.91 -17.35 8.13
C LYS A 247 -19.43 -17.50 7.71
N ALA A 248 -18.57 -17.83 8.68
CA ALA A 248 -17.11 -17.87 8.52
C ALA A 248 -16.63 -18.69 7.32
N VAL A 249 -15.54 -18.24 6.69
CA VAL A 249 -14.97 -18.87 5.49
C VAL A 249 -13.48 -19.10 5.69
N TYR A 250 -13.00 -20.31 5.40
CA TYR A 250 -11.60 -20.70 5.58
C TYR A 250 -11.01 -21.33 4.33
N PHE A 251 -10.03 -20.67 3.72
CA PHE A 251 -9.19 -21.21 2.67
C PHE A 251 -7.88 -21.71 3.27
N ARG A 252 -7.70 -23.03 3.35
CA ARG A 252 -6.58 -23.68 4.06
C ARG A 252 -5.79 -24.54 3.06
N LYS A 253 -4.55 -24.16 2.74
CA LYS A 253 -3.64 -24.82 1.77
C LYS A 253 -4.15 -24.80 0.32
N CYS A 254 -5.04 -23.87 -0.03
CA CYS A 254 -5.64 -23.78 -1.37
C CYS A 254 -4.68 -23.17 -2.42
N VAL A 255 -4.88 -23.51 -3.69
CA VAL A 255 -4.15 -22.92 -4.83
C VAL A 255 -5.13 -22.43 -5.89
N PHE A 256 -5.00 -21.17 -6.29
CA PHE A 256 -5.73 -20.58 -7.43
C PHE A 256 -4.75 -20.45 -8.60
N ASN A 257 -5.00 -21.16 -9.70
CA ASN A 257 -4.04 -21.29 -10.80
C ASN A 257 -4.21 -20.22 -11.89
N SER A 258 -5.44 -19.75 -12.10
CA SER A 258 -5.80 -18.58 -12.92
C SER A 258 -6.62 -17.60 -12.05
N LYS A 259 -7.49 -16.75 -12.63
CA LYS A 259 -8.06 -15.61 -11.90
C LYS A 259 -8.96 -16.06 -10.73
N ALA A 260 -8.77 -15.43 -9.58
CA ALA A 260 -9.66 -15.52 -8.42
C ALA A 260 -10.44 -14.21 -8.25
N ASN A 261 -11.77 -14.27 -8.36
CA ASN A 261 -12.67 -13.14 -8.25
C ASN A 261 -13.45 -13.21 -6.93
N PHE A 262 -13.38 -12.17 -6.11
CA PHE A 262 -14.16 -12.00 -4.90
C PHE A 262 -14.97 -10.70 -4.95
N ARG A 263 -15.14 -10.10 -6.14
CA ARG A 263 -15.69 -8.74 -6.29
C ARG A 263 -17.11 -8.65 -5.72
N GLY A 264 -17.32 -7.79 -4.72
CA GLY A 264 -18.60 -7.64 -4.03
C GLY A 264 -18.89 -8.71 -2.97
N ALA A 265 -17.94 -9.59 -2.64
CA ALA A 265 -18.11 -10.57 -1.58
C ALA A 265 -18.12 -9.89 -0.19
N SER A 266 -19.09 -10.29 0.63
CA SER A 266 -19.02 -10.10 2.08
C SER A 266 -18.26 -11.27 2.69
N PHE A 267 -17.38 -10.99 3.63
CA PHE A 267 -16.77 -11.94 4.56
C PHE A 267 -17.26 -11.53 5.97
N PRO A 268 -17.94 -12.42 6.70
CA PRO A 268 -18.46 -12.13 8.03
C PRO A 268 -17.36 -12.29 9.09
N VAL A 269 -17.75 -12.25 10.36
CA VAL A 269 -16.84 -12.27 11.50
C VAL A 269 -16.27 -13.66 11.77
N VAL A 270 -14.95 -13.73 11.96
CA VAL A 270 -14.23 -14.93 12.40
C VAL A 270 -13.61 -14.70 13.80
N PRO A 271 -13.67 -15.69 14.72
CA PRO A 271 -13.08 -15.57 16.05
C PRO A 271 -11.56 -15.39 16.01
N ARG A 272 -11.03 -14.48 16.85
CA ARG A 272 -9.58 -14.22 16.96
C ARG A 272 -8.74 -15.48 17.15
N GLY A 273 -7.95 -15.80 16.14
CA GLY A 273 -6.96 -16.88 16.18
C GLY A 273 -7.05 -17.85 14.99
N GLU A 274 -8.20 -17.91 14.33
CA GLU A 274 -8.43 -18.74 13.15
C GLU A 274 -8.22 -17.91 11.87
N PRO A 275 -7.24 -18.24 11.00
CA PRO A 275 -7.03 -17.53 9.74
C PRO A 275 -8.02 -17.97 8.65
N GLU A 276 -8.72 -17.00 8.06
CA GLU A 276 -9.56 -17.16 6.85
C GLU A 276 -8.73 -17.57 5.63
N PHE A 277 -7.44 -17.23 5.59
CA PHE A 277 -6.52 -17.67 4.55
C PHE A 277 -5.24 -18.22 5.18
N GLU A 278 -5.06 -19.55 5.19
CA GLU A 278 -3.85 -20.20 5.71
C GLU A 278 -3.10 -20.99 4.63
N ASN A 279 -1.85 -20.63 4.33
CA ASN A 279 -0.98 -21.31 3.35
C ASN A 279 -1.55 -21.28 1.91
N VAL A 280 -2.28 -20.22 1.54
CA VAL A 280 -2.96 -20.07 0.24
C VAL A 280 -2.03 -19.46 -0.82
N ILE A 281 -2.11 -19.93 -2.07
CA ILE A 281 -1.30 -19.41 -3.19
C ILE A 281 -2.21 -18.98 -4.35
N PHE A 282 -2.15 -17.70 -4.70
CA PHE A 282 -2.75 -17.14 -5.92
C PHE A 282 -1.67 -17.03 -7.00
N ARG A 283 -1.78 -17.81 -8.08
CA ARG A 283 -0.82 -17.78 -9.20
C ARG A 283 -1.08 -16.66 -10.20
N ALA A 284 -2.31 -16.16 -10.27
CA ALA A 284 -2.73 -15.09 -11.17
C ALA A 284 -3.50 -14.00 -10.40
N GLU A 285 -4.19 -13.11 -11.11
CA GLU A 285 -4.92 -11.97 -10.56
C GLU A 285 -5.93 -12.37 -9.46
N ALA A 286 -5.91 -11.67 -8.33
CA ALA A 286 -6.89 -11.78 -7.26
C ALA A 286 -7.69 -10.47 -7.08
N ASP A 287 -9.01 -10.54 -7.14
CA ASP A 287 -9.89 -9.37 -7.32
C ASP A 287 -10.88 -9.21 -6.17
N PHE A 288 -10.46 -8.54 -5.08
CA PHE A 288 -11.25 -8.21 -3.88
C PHE A 288 -11.77 -6.76 -3.93
N ARG A 289 -12.35 -6.35 -5.06
CA ARG A 289 -12.94 -5.01 -5.16
C ARG A 289 -14.38 -5.00 -4.63
N ASP A 290 -14.79 -3.92 -3.97
CA ASP A 290 -16.11 -3.73 -3.38
C ASP A 290 -16.42 -4.77 -2.28
N THR A 291 -15.39 -5.39 -1.67
CA THR A 291 -15.55 -6.44 -0.63
C THR A 291 -15.66 -5.88 0.77
N THR A 292 -16.54 -6.46 1.57
CA THR A 292 -16.66 -6.15 3.01
C THR A 292 -16.07 -7.30 3.83
N PHE A 293 -15.33 -6.99 4.90
CA PHE A 293 -14.80 -7.93 5.89
C PHE A 293 -15.28 -7.54 7.29
N GLY A 294 -15.92 -8.46 8.02
CA GLY A 294 -16.52 -8.23 9.34
C GLY A 294 -17.88 -7.53 9.31
N ALA A 295 -18.74 -7.83 8.33
CA ALA A 295 -19.97 -7.07 8.07
C ALA A 295 -21.04 -7.07 9.19
N ASP A 296 -21.02 -8.03 10.12
CA ASP A 296 -22.02 -8.22 11.17
C ASP A 296 -21.39 -8.31 12.57
N ASP A 297 -21.71 -7.38 13.46
CA ASP A 297 -21.26 -7.36 14.87
C ASP A 297 -21.82 -8.54 15.68
N GLY A 298 -21.17 -9.71 15.58
CA GLY A 298 -21.41 -10.84 16.46
C GLY A 298 -21.15 -10.50 17.93
N PRO A 299 -21.92 -11.05 18.89
CA PRO A 299 -21.94 -10.57 20.28
C PRO A 299 -20.62 -10.75 21.06
N ASP A 300 -19.70 -11.60 20.57
CA ASP A 300 -18.47 -12.00 21.29
C ASP A 300 -17.20 -11.22 20.91
N GLY A 301 -17.34 -10.03 20.31
CA GLY A 301 -16.52 -8.84 20.66
C GLY A 301 -15.00 -8.85 20.44
N ILE A 302 -14.40 -9.88 19.82
CA ILE A 302 -12.99 -9.92 19.43
C ILE A 302 -12.78 -10.68 18.10
N ALA A 303 -13.09 -9.98 17.02
CA ALA A 303 -12.88 -10.39 15.64
C ALA A 303 -11.51 -9.92 15.11
N GLU A 304 -10.92 -10.66 14.17
CA GLU A 304 -9.69 -10.25 13.45
C GLU A 304 -9.51 -11.03 12.14
N LEU A 305 -9.60 -10.34 10.99
CA LEU A 305 -9.28 -10.91 9.68
C LEU A 305 -7.80 -11.31 9.63
N SER A 306 -7.50 -12.55 9.31
CA SER A 306 -6.18 -13.15 9.53
C SER A 306 -5.68 -13.91 8.30
N LEU A 307 -4.76 -13.30 7.58
CA LEU A 307 -4.07 -13.89 6.42
C LEU A 307 -2.70 -14.41 6.87
N LYS A 308 -2.47 -15.72 6.74
CA LYS A 308 -1.28 -16.42 7.26
C LYS A 308 -0.62 -17.28 6.19
N ASN A 309 0.67 -17.03 5.91
CA ASN A 309 1.46 -17.72 4.87
C ASN A 309 0.85 -17.62 3.45
N VAL A 310 0.18 -16.51 3.12
CA VAL A 310 -0.49 -16.30 1.83
C VAL A 310 0.49 -15.75 0.79
N VAL A 311 0.45 -16.26 -0.45
CA VAL A 311 1.29 -15.78 -1.57
C VAL A 311 0.43 -15.33 -2.74
N PHE A 312 0.65 -14.11 -3.23
CA PHE A 312 0.12 -13.58 -4.49
C PHE A 312 1.27 -13.47 -5.49
N ASN A 313 1.29 -14.29 -6.54
CA ASN A 313 2.35 -14.25 -7.56
C ASN A 313 2.16 -13.09 -8.55
N GLU A 314 0.91 -12.72 -8.79
CA GLU A 314 0.49 -11.63 -9.67
C GLU A 314 -0.24 -10.57 -8.84
N LEU A 315 -0.90 -9.62 -9.52
CA LEU A 315 -1.54 -8.50 -8.85
C LEU A 315 -2.76 -8.92 -7.99
N VAL A 316 -2.96 -8.20 -6.87
CA VAL A 316 -4.16 -8.28 -6.02
C VAL A 316 -4.76 -6.88 -5.82
N ARG A 317 -6.09 -6.75 -5.93
CA ARG A 317 -6.82 -5.47 -5.78
C ARG A 317 -7.82 -5.51 -4.64
N PHE A 318 -7.76 -4.50 -3.77
CA PHE A 318 -8.70 -4.21 -2.68
C PHE A 318 -9.24 -2.78 -2.87
N TRP A 319 -10.00 -2.54 -3.93
CA TRP A 319 -10.59 -1.21 -4.20
C TRP A 319 -11.99 -1.14 -3.60
N ASP A 320 -12.37 -0.01 -3.03
CA ASP A 320 -13.70 0.20 -2.42
C ASP A 320 -14.02 -0.82 -1.30
N ALA A 321 -12.98 -1.45 -0.73
CA ALA A 321 -13.09 -2.54 0.23
C ALA A 321 -13.16 -2.04 1.69
N VAL A 322 -14.00 -2.65 2.51
CA VAL A 322 -14.24 -2.25 3.91
C VAL A 322 -13.82 -3.38 4.86
N PHE A 323 -13.12 -3.04 5.95
CA PHE A 323 -12.62 -3.95 6.96
C PHE A 323 -13.07 -3.45 8.34
N HIS A 324 -14.21 -3.94 8.84
CA HIS A 324 -14.84 -3.46 10.09
C HIS A 324 -14.04 -3.79 11.36
N HIS A 325 -13.10 -4.74 11.28
CA HIS A 325 -12.39 -5.29 12.43
C HIS A 325 -10.86 -5.24 12.26
N ASP A 326 -10.14 -5.75 13.25
CA ASP A 326 -8.69 -5.87 13.17
C ASP A 326 -8.27 -6.73 11.96
N VAL A 327 -7.10 -6.45 11.39
CA VAL A 327 -6.54 -7.19 10.25
C VAL A 327 -5.11 -7.60 10.56
N SER A 328 -4.85 -8.90 10.70
CA SER A 328 -3.51 -9.48 10.88
C SER A 328 -3.00 -10.11 9.58
N LEU A 329 -1.81 -9.69 9.15
CA LEU A 329 -1.10 -10.24 8.00
C LEU A 329 0.22 -10.88 8.47
N TYR A 330 0.32 -12.21 8.41
CA TYR A 330 1.47 -12.99 8.88
C TYR A 330 2.14 -13.74 7.72
N SER A 331 3.43 -13.48 7.45
CA SER A 331 4.22 -14.05 6.35
C SER A 331 3.48 -14.03 5.00
N VAL A 332 2.80 -12.91 4.71
CA VAL A 332 2.09 -12.67 3.44
C VAL A 332 3.08 -12.14 2.40
N LYS A 333 3.09 -12.71 1.20
CA LYS A 333 3.96 -12.29 0.09
C LYS A 333 3.14 -11.85 -1.12
N ALA A 334 3.47 -10.71 -1.71
CA ALA A 334 3.04 -10.32 -3.06
C ALA A 334 4.29 -10.18 -3.95
N GLU A 335 4.42 -11.06 -4.94
CA GLU A 335 5.51 -11.04 -5.93
C GLU A 335 5.29 -9.96 -7.01
N HIS A 336 4.10 -9.36 -7.08
CA HIS A 336 3.80 -8.23 -7.97
C HIS A 336 3.10 -7.09 -7.20
N GLN A 337 1.97 -6.58 -7.71
CA GLN A 337 1.25 -5.42 -7.15
C GLN A 337 0.19 -5.81 -6.10
N MET A 338 0.25 -5.23 -4.91
CA MET A 338 -0.84 -5.24 -3.92
C MET A 338 -1.50 -3.86 -3.83
N GLY A 339 -2.72 -3.68 -4.35
CA GLY A 339 -3.34 -2.37 -4.52
C GLY A 339 -4.64 -2.15 -3.75
N PHE A 340 -4.58 -1.35 -2.68
CA PHE A 340 -5.71 -0.78 -1.97
C PHE A 340 -6.09 0.59 -2.55
N ARG A 341 -7.38 0.85 -2.73
CA ARG A 341 -7.90 2.12 -3.28
C ARG A 341 -9.27 2.45 -2.68
N ASP A 342 -9.54 3.68 -2.26
CA ASP A 342 -10.85 4.09 -1.69
C ASP A 342 -11.33 3.17 -0.53
N ALA A 343 -10.40 2.46 0.12
CA ALA A 343 -10.69 1.36 1.07
C ALA A 343 -10.74 1.86 2.52
N VAL A 344 -11.51 1.20 3.38
CA VAL A 344 -11.75 1.63 4.78
C VAL A 344 -11.38 0.52 5.76
N PHE A 345 -10.41 0.77 6.63
CA PHE A 345 -10.07 -0.10 7.77
C PHE A 345 -10.61 0.52 9.06
N GLU A 346 -11.71 -0.01 9.58
CA GLU A 346 -12.28 0.48 10.84
C GLU A 346 -11.49 -0.04 12.05
N GLY A 347 -11.02 -1.28 12.01
CA GLY A 347 -10.18 -1.87 13.04
C GLY A 347 -8.66 -1.70 12.83
N SER A 348 -7.88 -2.39 13.66
CA SER A 348 -6.42 -2.25 13.77
C SER A 348 -5.68 -3.17 12.80
N VAL A 349 -4.84 -2.61 11.93
CA VAL A 349 -4.00 -3.40 11.01
C VAL A 349 -2.68 -3.80 11.68
N ARG A 350 -2.26 -5.06 11.54
CA ARG A 350 -1.03 -5.63 12.11
C ARG A 350 -0.29 -6.46 11.06
N THR A 351 1.04 -6.31 10.97
CA THR A 351 1.87 -7.14 10.09
C THR A 351 3.00 -7.83 10.81
N ALA A 352 3.35 -9.03 10.33
CA ALA A 352 4.58 -9.72 10.63
C ALA A 352 5.10 -10.40 9.35
N ASP A 353 6.35 -10.13 8.96
CA ASP A 353 7.00 -10.73 7.77
C ASP A 353 6.23 -10.56 6.44
N VAL A 354 5.48 -9.46 6.30
CA VAL A 354 4.77 -9.14 5.05
C VAL A 354 5.74 -8.55 4.04
N ARG A 355 5.71 -9.03 2.78
CA ARG A 355 6.62 -8.58 1.71
C ARG A 355 5.87 -8.38 0.39
N CYS A 356 6.07 -7.24 -0.26
CA CYS A 356 5.44 -6.89 -1.54
C CYS A 356 6.52 -6.42 -2.52
N GLN A 357 6.40 -6.76 -3.82
CA GLN A 357 7.22 -6.09 -4.83
C GLN A 357 6.73 -4.64 -4.99
N GLU A 358 5.44 -4.45 -5.27
CA GLU A 358 4.79 -3.15 -5.25
C GLU A 358 3.57 -3.12 -4.33
N ALA A 359 3.33 -2.01 -3.62
CA ALA A 359 2.14 -1.85 -2.77
C ALA A 359 1.56 -0.43 -2.82
N PHE A 360 0.27 -0.31 -3.12
CA PHE A 360 -0.44 0.95 -3.34
C PHE A 360 -1.57 1.11 -2.32
N PHE A 361 -1.66 2.29 -1.72
CA PHE A 361 -2.70 2.69 -0.77
C PHE A 361 -3.17 4.09 -1.15
N ASN A 362 -4.17 4.18 -2.03
CA ASN A 362 -4.70 5.47 -2.51
C ASN A 362 -6.07 5.73 -1.88
N ASP A 363 -6.31 6.91 -1.31
CA ASP A 363 -7.60 7.31 -0.72
C ASP A 363 -8.07 6.39 0.44
N VAL A 364 -7.14 5.65 1.08
CA VAL A 364 -7.44 4.61 2.09
C VAL A 364 -7.63 5.22 3.49
N SER A 365 -8.75 4.95 4.16
CA SER A 365 -9.04 5.43 5.52
C SER A 365 -8.79 4.36 6.59
N PHE A 366 -7.78 4.55 7.43
CA PHE A 366 -7.48 3.74 8.61
C PHE A 366 -8.00 4.43 9.89
N ASN A 367 -9.13 3.95 10.42
CA ASN A 367 -9.72 4.46 11.67
C ASN A 367 -9.09 3.81 12.92
N GLY A 368 -8.63 2.55 12.82
CA GLY A 368 -7.98 1.82 13.91
C GLY A 368 -6.46 2.03 14.01
N GLN A 369 -5.82 1.28 14.92
CA GLN A 369 -4.37 1.34 15.14
C GLN A 369 -3.62 0.57 14.04
N VAL A 370 -2.86 1.27 13.20
CA VAL A 370 -2.04 0.65 12.16
C VAL A 370 -0.65 0.28 12.69
N CYS A 371 -0.18 -0.92 12.37
CA CYS A 371 1.11 -1.50 12.76
C CYS A 371 1.72 -2.35 11.62
N PHE A 372 2.23 -1.66 10.60
CA PHE A 372 3.04 -2.19 9.49
C PHE A 372 4.48 -2.54 9.92
N SER A 373 4.64 -3.17 11.10
CA SER A 373 5.95 -3.58 11.63
C SER A 373 6.58 -4.66 10.74
N GLY A 374 7.85 -4.45 10.34
CA GLY A 374 8.61 -5.37 9.47
C GLY A 374 8.12 -5.49 8.02
N LEU A 375 7.09 -4.73 7.60
CA LEU A 375 6.60 -4.70 6.21
C LEU A 375 7.75 -4.41 5.23
N THR A 376 7.86 -5.17 4.13
CA THR A 376 8.94 -5.01 3.14
C THR A 376 8.38 -4.77 1.74
N ILE A 377 8.44 -3.54 1.25
CA ILE A 377 8.17 -3.15 -0.13
C ILE A 377 9.52 -2.99 -0.85
N THR A 378 9.74 -3.70 -1.97
CA THR A 378 11.06 -3.75 -2.62
C THR A 378 11.25 -2.74 -3.75
N ASP A 379 10.24 -2.52 -4.59
CA ASP A 379 10.41 -1.85 -5.88
C ASP A 379 9.73 -0.49 -5.93
N SER A 380 8.45 -0.41 -5.57
CA SER A 380 7.72 0.87 -5.48
C SER A 380 6.49 0.79 -4.58
N GLY A 381 5.98 1.93 -4.12
CA GLY A 381 4.69 1.94 -3.44
C GLY A 381 4.06 3.32 -3.37
N THR A 382 2.80 3.41 -2.95
CA THR A 382 2.07 4.67 -2.77
C THR A 382 1.24 4.66 -1.50
N PHE A 383 1.15 5.83 -0.88
CA PHE A 383 0.28 6.18 0.25
C PHE A 383 -0.30 7.56 -0.06
N VAL A 384 -1.08 7.68 -1.13
CA VAL A 384 -1.62 8.96 -1.62
C VAL A 384 -2.98 9.19 -0.99
N ASP A 385 -3.16 10.35 -0.35
CA ASP A 385 -4.41 10.77 0.31
C ASP A 385 -5.05 9.74 1.30
N ALA A 386 -4.26 8.74 1.72
CA ALA A 386 -4.57 7.87 2.84
C ALA A 386 -4.71 8.68 4.16
N ASN A 387 -5.60 8.24 5.03
CA ASN A 387 -5.99 8.90 6.26
C ASN A 387 -5.73 7.97 7.46
N PHE A 388 -5.05 8.45 8.49
CA PHE A 388 -4.76 7.71 9.71
C PHE A 388 -5.38 8.42 10.93
N ALA A 389 -6.46 7.88 11.49
CA ALA A 389 -7.10 8.44 12.68
C ALA A 389 -6.26 8.23 13.96
N VAL A 390 -5.55 7.09 14.03
CA VAL A 390 -4.55 6.78 15.05
C VAL A 390 -3.16 6.76 14.40
N PRO A 391 -2.10 7.34 15.02
CA PRO A 391 -0.77 7.38 14.41
C PRO A 391 -0.24 5.98 14.03
N PRO A 392 0.15 5.75 12.76
CA PRO A 392 0.57 4.44 12.28
C PRO A 392 1.99 4.08 12.76
N ASN A 393 2.26 2.79 12.88
CA ASN A 393 3.59 2.23 13.17
C ASN A 393 4.13 1.43 11.97
N PHE A 394 5.40 1.61 11.65
CA PHE A 394 6.17 1.03 10.54
C PHE A 394 7.54 0.50 11.01
N VAL A 395 7.66 0.10 12.29
CA VAL A 395 8.94 -0.22 12.92
C VAL A 395 9.67 -1.34 12.18
N SER A 396 10.94 -1.12 11.86
CA SER A 396 11.83 -2.02 11.10
C SER A 396 11.32 -2.43 9.72
N ALA A 397 10.33 -1.74 9.16
CA ALA A 397 9.88 -1.95 7.78
C ALA A 397 10.92 -1.50 6.74
N THR A 398 10.89 -2.07 5.54
CA THR A 398 11.61 -1.60 4.36
C THR A 398 10.58 -1.02 3.40
N LEU A 399 10.61 0.28 3.16
CA LEU A 399 9.60 1.04 2.42
C LEU A 399 10.31 1.88 1.34
N ARG A 400 11.10 1.21 0.50
CA ARG A 400 11.93 1.88 -0.51
C ARG A 400 11.08 2.37 -1.67
N ASN A 401 11.45 3.51 -2.26
CA ASN A 401 10.79 4.13 -3.41
C ASN A 401 9.24 4.31 -3.23
N CYS A 402 8.77 4.39 -1.98
CA CYS A 402 7.36 4.55 -1.63
C CYS A 402 6.94 6.04 -1.62
N ASP A 403 5.73 6.35 -2.10
CA ASP A 403 5.22 7.71 -2.27
C ASP A 403 4.19 8.11 -1.20
N PHE A 404 4.67 8.75 -0.13
CA PHE A 404 3.89 9.32 0.97
C PHE A 404 3.60 10.82 0.77
N SER A 405 3.42 11.28 -0.47
CA SER A 405 3.19 12.71 -0.74
C SER A 405 1.83 13.17 -0.18
N ASN A 406 1.81 14.40 0.38
CA ASN A 406 0.71 15.07 1.08
C ASN A 406 0.23 14.42 2.40
N GLN A 407 0.87 13.32 2.84
CA GLN A 407 0.38 12.51 3.97
C GLN A 407 0.43 13.18 5.35
N ASN A 408 -0.57 12.87 6.18
CA ASN A 408 -0.58 13.20 7.61
C ASN A 408 -0.02 12.04 8.44
N LEU A 409 1.27 12.10 8.74
CA LEU A 409 2.03 11.09 9.50
C LEU A 409 2.36 11.60 10.92
N LYS A 410 1.47 12.44 11.49
CA LYS A 410 1.70 13.10 12.76
C LYS A 410 1.73 12.08 13.93
N ASN A 411 2.81 12.11 14.70
CA ASN A 411 3.18 11.14 15.74
C ASN A 411 3.37 9.68 15.24
N ALA A 412 3.46 9.42 13.93
CA ALA A 412 3.70 8.08 13.39
C ALA A 412 5.04 7.49 13.86
N ASP A 413 5.19 6.17 13.84
CA ASP A 413 6.40 5.47 14.24
C ASP A 413 7.10 4.80 13.05
N PHE A 414 8.38 5.09 12.87
CA PHE A 414 9.27 4.63 11.82
C PHE A 414 10.65 4.23 12.41
N GLU A 415 10.69 3.67 13.63
CA GLU A 415 11.98 3.22 14.21
C GLU A 415 12.63 2.15 13.30
N ARG A 416 13.87 2.40 12.83
CA ARG A 416 14.67 1.52 11.94
C ARG A 416 14.09 1.29 10.55
N THR A 417 13.11 2.08 10.11
CA THR A 417 12.50 1.92 8.78
C THR A 417 13.45 2.33 7.64
N ASP A 418 13.59 1.53 6.59
CA ASP A 418 14.33 1.89 5.38
C ASP A 418 13.42 2.59 4.35
N LEU A 419 13.35 3.91 4.44
CA LEU A 419 12.64 4.83 3.54
C LEU A 419 13.54 5.32 2.38
N SER A 420 14.54 4.55 1.96
CA SER A 420 15.45 4.98 0.89
C SER A 420 14.71 5.16 -0.44
N GLU A 421 14.98 6.26 -1.15
CA GLU A 421 14.31 6.68 -2.39
C GLU A 421 12.81 7.02 -2.25
N ALA A 422 12.22 6.91 -1.05
CA ALA A 422 10.83 7.26 -0.79
C ALA A 422 10.55 8.76 -1.03
N LYS A 423 9.35 9.10 -1.52
CA LYS A 423 8.87 10.47 -1.65
C LYS A 423 7.95 10.80 -0.48
N LEU A 424 8.08 12.01 0.05
CA LEU A 424 7.42 12.54 1.24
C LEU A 424 7.08 14.03 1.01
N THR A 425 6.70 14.38 -0.22
CA THR A 425 6.46 15.78 -0.63
C THR A 425 5.24 16.34 0.08
N ASN A 426 5.33 17.53 0.69
CA ASN A 426 4.30 18.14 1.55
C ASN A 426 3.90 17.33 2.81
N ALA A 427 4.56 16.21 3.13
CA ALA A 427 4.13 15.34 4.22
C ALA A 427 4.27 15.98 5.62
N ASP A 428 3.27 15.80 6.48
CA ASP A 428 3.26 16.23 7.88
C ASP A 428 3.80 15.09 8.78
N LEU A 429 5.07 15.19 9.14
CA LEU A 429 5.79 14.26 10.02
C LEU A 429 5.91 14.82 11.45
N ARG A 430 5.08 15.80 11.85
CA ARG A 430 5.19 16.45 13.16
C ARG A 430 5.07 15.43 14.30
N TYR A 431 5.97 15.50 15.26
CA TYR A 431 6.09 14.56 16.39
C TYR A 431 6.37 13.08 16.05
N ALA A 432 6.58 12.71 14.78
CA ALA A 432 6.84 11.31 14.40
C ALA A 432 8.13 10.75 15.03
N ASN A 433 8.15 9.46 15.34
CA ASN A 433 9.37 8.72 15.66
C ASN A 433 10.00 8.22 14.36
N CYS A 434 11.26 8.55 14.08
CA CYS A 434 12.00 8.14 12.88
C CYS A 434 13.43 7.72 13.26
N GLU A 435 13.61 7.17 14.46
CA GLU A 435 14.94 6.86 14.99
C GLU A 435 15.57 5.68 14.23
N SER A 436 16.84 5.81 13.82
CA SER A 436 17.57 4.88 12.96
C SER A 436 16.98 4.63 11.56
N ALA A 437 16.01 5.42 11.11
CA ALA A 437 15.44 5.29 9.77
C ALA A 437 16.41 5.71 8.66
N LEU A 438 16.37 5.02 7.51
CA LEU A 438 17.23 5.29 6.35
C LEU A 438 16.44 6.09 5.31
N PHE A 439 16.72 7.37 5.12
CA PHE A 439 16.10 8.22 4.09
C PHE A 439 17.07 8.48 2.92
N SER A 440 17.86 7.48 2.54
CA SER A 440 18.90 7.70 1.52
C SER A 440 18.27 7.93 0.15
N ARG A 441 18.60 9.03 -0.55
CA ARG A 441 17.94 9.50 -1.79
C ARG A 441 16.43 9.85 -1.68
N ALA A 442 15.84 9.83 -0.48
CA ALA A 442 14.41 10.16 -0.29
C ALA A 442 14.09 11.64 -0.60
N SER A 443 12.82 12.01 -0.72
CA SER A 443 12.37 13.34 -1.19
C SER A 443 11.38 14.02 -0.22
N LEU A 444 11.89 14.94 0.60
CA LEU A 444 11.19 15.68 1.66
C LEU A 444 10.77 17.12 1.24
N PHE A 445 10.50 17.41 -0.04
CA PHE A 445 10.06 18.75 -0.48
C PHE A 445 8.88 19.25 0.35
N ARG A 446 8.94 20.49 0.87
CA ARG A 446 7.91 21.14 1.69
C ARG A 446 7.47 20.41 2.98
N ALA A 447 8.03 19.23 3.28
CA ALA A 447 7.61 18.38 4.39
C ALA A 447 7.78 19.06 5.76
N ASP A 448 6.87 18.79 6.70
CA ASP A 448 6.87 19.39 8.04
C ASP A 448 7.30 18.35 9.09
N LEU A 449 8.60 18.33 9.42
CA LEU A 449 9.17 17.44 10.42
C LEU A 449 9.25 18.11 11.81
N ARG A 450 8.49 19.19 12.07
CA ARG A 450 8.56 19.94 13.34
C ARG A 450 8.22 19.05 14.54
N GLY A 451 9.25 18.69 15.31
CA GLY A 451 9.13 17.86 16.51
C GLY A 451 9.37 16.36 16.30
N ALA A 452 9.71 15.92 15.08
CA ALA A 452 10.05 14.52 14.82
C ALA A 452 11.37 14.09 15.51
N LYS A 453 11.46 12.81 15.90
CA LYS A 453 12.65 12.18 16.45
C LYS A 453 13.47 11.54 15.34
N LEU A 454 14.55 12.17 14.89
CA LEU A 454 15.39 11.67 13.78
C LEU A 454 16.78 11.21 14.27
N SER A 455 16.85 10.64 15.48
CA SER A 455 18.09 10.16 16.10
C SER A 455 18.65 8.96 15.34
N GLY A 456 19.94 8.96 15.00
CA GLY A 456 20.58 7.84 14.30
C GLY A 456 20.16 7.62 12.83
N ALA A 457 19.21 8.40 12.32
CA ALA A 457 18.74 8.28 10.94
C ALA A 457 19.87 8.56 9.91
N VAL A 458 19.78 7.94 8.73
CA VAL A 458 20.79 8.02 7.66
C VAL A 458 20.20 8.68 6.41
N LEU A 459 20.69 9.87 6.07
CA LEU A 459 20.09 10.74 5.04
C LEU A 459 21.10 11.18 3.98
N GLY A 460 21.80 10.21 3.39
CA GLY A 460 22.68 10.47 2.24
C GLY A 460 21.85 10.72 0.97
N ASP A 461 22.12 11.79 0.23
CA ASP A 461 21.36 12.21 -0.97
C ASP A 461 19.87 12.53 -0.76
N VAL A 462 19.37 12.70 0.48
CA VAL A 462 17.99 13.18 0.69
C VAL A 462 17.76 14.56 0.04
N ARG A 463 16.64 14.69 -0.67
CA ARG A 463 16.21 15.89 -1.40
C ARG A 463 15.22 16.65 -0.52
N ILE A 464 15.39 17.97 -0.36
CA ILE A 464 14.56 18.82 0.52
C ILE A 464 14.29 20.18 -0.19
N ASP A 465 13.60 21.16 0.38
CA ASP A 465 13.53 22.52 -0.19
C ASP A 465 13.43 23.65 0.86
N GLU A 466 13.09 24.86 0.40
CA GLU A 466 13.03 26.04 1.27
C GLU A 466 11.82 26.16 2.18
N GLU A 467 10.82 25.35 1.90
CA GLU A 467 9.63 25.21 2.70
C GLU A 467 9.71 24.00 3.65
N THR A 468 10.61 23.01 3.41
CA THR A 468 10.77 21.84 4.30
C THR A 468 11.10 22.25 5.75
N LYS A 469 10.11 22.10 6.64
CA LYS A 469 10.13 22.57 8.04
C LYS A 469 10.71 21.53 8.96
N PHE A 470 12.04 21.45 9.04
CA PHE A 470 12.69 20.59 10.04
C PHE A 470 12.46 21.04 11.49
N LEU A 471 12.29 22.35 11.74
CA LEU A 471 12.31 22.91 13.11
C LEU A 471 11.46 24.19 13.26
N GLY A 472 10.71 24.25 14.37
CA GLY A 472 9.91 25.39 14.82
C GLY A 472 8.88 24.92 15.86
N HIS A 473 8.31 25.82 16.67
CA HIS A 473 7.13 25.45 17.46
C HIS A 473 5.95 25.27 16.48
N PRO A 474 5.11 24.22 16.62
CA PRO A 474 4.07 23.92 15.62
C PRO A 474 2.93 24.95 15.54
N SER A 475 2.97 26.01 16.36
CA SER A 475 2.01 27.12 16.39
C SER A 475 2.62 28.49 16.05
N ASP A 476 3.86 28.56 15.54
CA ASP A 476 4.55 29.82 15.25
C ASP A 476 4.70 30.01 13.73
N ASP A 477 3.89 30.92 13.19
CA ASP A 477 3.54 31.04 11.76
C ASP A 477 3.92 32.42 11.16
N ARG A 478 4.75 33.21 11.87
CA ARG A 478 5.02 34.61 11.53
C ARG A 478 6.36 34.83 10.84
N ASP A 479 6.33 34.90 9.52
CA ASP A 479 7.43 35.46 8.73
C ASP A 479 7.48 37.00 8.83
N THR A 480 8.63 37.64 8.59
CA THR A 480 8.80 39.10 8.81
C THR A 480 9.72 39.85 7.82
N SER A 481 9.42 41.15 7.63
CA SER A 481 9.60 41.90 6.37
C SER A 481 11.03 42.17 5.84
N PRO A 482 11.21 42.43 4.52
CA PRO A 482 12.49 42.24 3.83
C PRO A 482 13.38 43.48 3.59
N HIS A 483 12.95 44.71 3.90
CA HIS A 483 13.72 45.92 3.52
C HIS A 483 14.58 46.55 4.62
N THR A 484 14.75 45.85 5.74
CA THR A 484 15.67 46.24 6.82
C THR A 484 17.08 45.71 6.55
N PHE A 485 18.11 46.29 7.19
CA PHE A 485 19.49 45.74 7.31
C PHE A 485 19.55 44.25 7.72
N THR A 486 18.44 43.70 8.22
CA THR A 486 18.20 42.31 8.61
C THR A 486 18.19 41.33 7.42
N ALA A 487 17.56 41.67 6.30
CA ALA A 487 17.36 40.74 5.18
C ALA A 487 18.61 40.55 4.32
N ILE A 488 19.44 41.60 4.17
CA ILE A 488 20.74 41.58 3.46
C ILE A 488 21.79 40.70 4.21
N ARG A 489 21.38 40.00 5.27
CA ARG A 489 22.12 38.97 6.01
C ARG A 489 21.55 37.54 5.84
N SER A 490 20.48 37.35 5.07
CA SER A 490 19.81 36.06 4.87
C SER A 490 20.66 35.11 4.01
N ARG A 491 20.56 33.81 4.32
CA ARG A 491 21.04 32.65 3.56
C ARG A 491 20.45 31.39 4.23
N LEU A 492 19.68 30.51 3.59
CA LEU A 492 19.84 29.06 3.29
C LEU A 492 18.66 28.71 2.36
N THR A 493 18.58 27.51 1.76
CA THR A 493 17.74 26.47 2.41
C THR A 493 18.11 24.98 2.23
N CYS A 494 18.83 24.55 1.16
CA CYS A 494 18.72 23.26 0.43
C CYS A 494 17.30 23.07 -0.15
N VAL A 495 17.07 22.55 -1.37
CA VAL A 495 17.61 21.32 -1.98
C VAL A 495 19.13 21.26 -2.19
N TYR A 496 19.66 22.06 -3.12
CA TYR A 496 21.07 22.22 -3.48
C TYR A 496 21.71 23.19 -2.50
N ASP A 497 21.04 24.34 -2.30
CA ASP A 497 21.77 25.59 -2.15
C ASP A 497 21.17 26.58 -1.12
N PRO A 498 21.91 27.63 -0.73
CA PRO A 498 21.50 28.57 0.31
C PRO A 498 20.40 29.61 0.04
N GLY A 499 19.43 29.30 -0.81
CA GLY A 499 18.22 30.10 -1.08
C GLY A 499 17.68 29.69 -2.44
N TYR A 500 16.41 29.27 -2.51
CA TYR A 500 15.97 28.31 -3.51
C TYR A 500 14.43 28.37 -3.68
N GLU A 501 13.96 29.21 -4.61
CA GLU A 501 12.59 29.73 -4.56
C GLU A 501 11.52 28.81 -5.18
N GLU A 502 11.81 28.08 -6.26
CA GLU A 502 10.87 27.14 -6.92
C GLU A 502 11.60 26.14 -7.85
N ARG A 503 11.11 24.89 -7.95
CA ARG A 503 11.53 23.79 -8.87
C ARG A 503 12.99 23.79 -9.38
N ASN A 504 13.84 22.95 -8.78
CA ASN A 504 15.11 22.45 -9.36
C ASN A 504 15.55 21.08 -8.75
N GLU A 505 14.61 20.36 -8.13
CA GLU A 505 14.57 18.91 -7.81
C GLU A 505 15.69 18.16 -7.04
N HIS A 506 16.97 18.56 -6.94
CA HIS A 506 18.05 17.62 -6.54
C HIS A 506 19.26 18.19 -5.80
N ALA A 507 20.17 17.34 -5.30
CA ALA A 507 21.54 17.59 -4.79
C ALA A 507 22.24 16.23 -4.61
N ASP A 508 23.56 15.99 -4.58
CA ASP A 508 24.83 16.69 -4.94
C ASP A 508 25.22 18.08 -4.35
N VAL A 509 25.95 18.94 -5.09
CA VAL A 509 26.77 20.12 -4.70
C VAL A 509 28.15 19.86 -4.03
N ASP A 510 28.57 18.59 -3.82
CA ASP A 510 29.86 18.20 -3.19
C ASP A 510 30.03 16.67 -3.07
N LYS A 511 29.05 15.86 -2.66
CA LYS A 511 27.61 16.08 -2.40
C LYS A 511 27.25 16.93 -1.17
N ALA A 512 27.08 18.24 -1.36
CA ALA A 512 26.77 19.35 -0.45
C ALA A 512 27.65 19.53 0.82
N LYS A 513 27.79 18.45 1.60
CA LYS A 513 28.93 17.99 2.44
C LYS A 513 28.70 16.49 2.76
N SER A 514 27.43 16.04 2.73
CA SER A 514 26.97 14.67 2.42
C SER A 514 25.48 14.69 2.00
N VAL A 515 24.71 15.57 2.63
CA VAL A 515 23.63 16.45 2.13
C VAL A 515 23.71 17.64 3.08
N TYR A 516 24.61 18.61 2.89
CA TYR A 516 25.05 19.60 3.93
C TYR A 516 25.82 19.07 5.16
N ARG A 517 25.80 17.76 5.40
CA ARG A 517 26.80 16.77 5.90
C ARG A 517 26.06 15.46 6.25
N ALA A 518 24.73 15.59 6.26
CA ALA A 518 23.59 14.77 5.81
C ALA A 518 22.32 15.66 5.97
N LEU A 519 22.40 16.73 6.81
CA LEU A 519 21.89 18.14 6.69
C LEU A 519 22.78 19.16 7.47
N GLU A 520 23.63 18.64 8.36
CA GLU A 520 25.02 19.01 8.74
C GLU A 520 25.51 17.79 9.54
N GLU A 521 25.40 16.62 8.93
CA GLU A 521 25.09 15.26 9.43
C GLU A 521 23.61 15.04 9.75
N LEU A 522 22.95 16.05 10.32
CA LEU A 522 21.57 16.49 10.00
C LEU A 522 21.31 17.93 10.47
N GLY A 523 22.36 18.57 11.01
CA GLY A 523 22.37 19.86 11.66
C GLY A 523 23.35 19.86 12.85
N GLY A 524 24.54 19.28 12.71
CA GLY A 524 25.08 18.36 13.72
C GLY A 524 24.37 17.02 13.49
N LYS A 525 23.25 16.79 14.19
CA LYS A 525 22.22 15.84 13.72
C LYS A 525 20.77 16.29 13.92
N HIS A 526 20.58 17.60 14.16
CA HIS A 526 19.45 18.39 13.65
C HIS A 526 19.47 19.88 14.05
N ALA A 527 20.30 20.27 15.02
CA ALA A 527 20.50 21.66 15.48
C ALA A 527 21.13 22.63 14.44
N ARG A 528 20.92 22.36 13.14
CA ARG A 528 21.18 23.14 11.93
C ARG A 528 21.41 24.62 12.30
N PRO A 529 22.66 25.09 12.52
CA PRO A 529 22.86 26.43 13.09
C PRO A 529 22.47 27.51 12.06
N ARG A 530 21.20 27.97 12.14
CA ARG A 530 20.30 28.44 11.04
C ARG A 530 21.04 28.59 9.71
N LEU A 531 21.34 27.48 9.02
CA LEU A 531 20.77 26.13 9.09
C LEU A 531 21.85 25.08 8.63
N GLN A 532 23.17 25.33 8.88
CA GLN A 532 24.35 24.41 8.74
C GLN A 532 25.72 25.14 8.94
N ALA A 533 25.87 26.13 9.84
CA ALA A 533 27.12 26.94 10.05
C ALA A 533 27.76 27.72 8.85
N ARG A 534 27.54 27.33 7.58
CA ARG A 534 26.21 27.66 7.03
C ARG A 534 25.64 26.78 5.82
N SER A 535 26.20 26.41 4.64
CA SER A 535 25.54 26.03 3.32
C SER A 535 26.50 25.85 2.10
N PHE A 536 26.10 25.95 0.80
CA PHE A 536 27.07 25.85 -0.35
C PHE A 536 27.75 27.18 -0.69
N VAL A 537 26.98 28.24 -0.95
CA VAL A 537 27.43 29.62 -0.68
C VAL A 537 27.71 29.84 0.83
N ARG A 538 27.87 28.75 1.60
CA ARG A 538 28.21 28.73 3.02
C ARG A 538 28.99 27.48 3.63
N ARG A 539 30.02 26.66 3.20
CA ARG A 539 31.18 26.39 2.23
C ARG A 539 32.65 26.98 2.19
N GLN A 540 33.06 28.16 2.74
CA GLN A 540 34.46 28.64 3.01
C GLN A 540 34.70 29.62 4.25
N ASP A 541 33.66 30.18 4.90
CA ASP A 541 33.46 30.83 6.22
C ASP A 541 32.77 29.88 7.23
N LEU A 542 31.70 29.21 6.88
CA LEU A 542 31.55 28.55 5.61
C LEU A 542 32.49 27.27 5.48
N GLN A 543 33.80 27.30 5.82
CA GLN A 543 34.74 26.16 6.08
C GLN A 543 36.10 26.63 6.67
N LYS A 544 36.40 27.94 6.65
CA LYS A 544 37.17 28.53 7.76
C LYS A 544 36.45 28.34 9.10
N GLN A 545 35.22 27.83 9.15
CA GLN A 545 34.74 27.21 10.37
C GLN A 545 35.61 25.99 10.62
N ASP A 546 35.71 24.99 9.75
CA ASP A 546 36.76 23.94 9.77
C ASP A 546 38.26 24.42 9.79
N TYR A 547 38.58 25.73 9.85
CA TYR A 547 39.90 26.29 10.26
C TYR A 547 39.86 27.14 11.56
N ARG A 548 38.70 27.58 12.02
CA ARG A 548 38.40 28.20 13.34
C ARG A 548 37.86 27.17 14.33
N ASP A 549 37.49 26.01 13.86
CA ASP A 549 37.05 24.82 14.57
C ASP A 549 38.28 23.87 14.63
N ASP A 550 39.46 24.49 14.75
CA ASP A 550 40.78 23.94 14.40
C ASP A 550 41.87 24.84 15.03
N ALA A 551 41.90 26.14 14.69
CA ALA A 551 42.76 27.19 15.28
C ALA A 551 42.63 27.47 16.79
N THR A 552 41.68 26.77 17.38
CA THR A 552 40.93 27.09 18.59
C THR A 552 40.21 25.84 19.08
N ALA A 553 40.63 24.65 18.60
CA ALA A 553 40.63 23.47 19.43
C ALA A 553 41.65 23.78 20.55
N ASP A 554 41.13 24.24 21.69
CA ASP A 554 41.95 24.50 22.88
C ASP A 554 42.32 23.20 23.60
N ASP A 555 41.59 22.11 23.34
CA ASP A 555 41.99 20.73 23.63
C ASP A 555 43.28 20.38 22.90
N ALA A 556 44.12 19.55 23.52
CA ALA A 556 45.46 19.94 23.96
C ALA A 556 45.42 20.30 25.47
N ALA A 557 46.46 20.15 26.30
CA ALA A 557 47.89 20.35 26.10
C ALA A 557 48.26 21.82 25.84
N LEU A 558 49.46 22.22 26.26
CA LEU A 558 49.89 23.63 26.19
C LEU A 558 50.33 24.06 24.78
N GLU A 559 50.75 23.10 23.95
CA GLU A 559 51.63 23.34 22.79
C GLU A 559 50.89 23.43 21.44
N GLU A 560 49.99 22.49 21.13
CA GLU A 560 49.21 22.47 19.87
C GLU A 560 48.43 23.77 19.60
N ARG A 561 48.03 24.46 20.67
CA ARG A 561 47.24 25.70 20.67
C ARG A 561 47.94 26.89 20.02
N LEU A 562 49.27 26.98 20.11
CA LEU A 562 50.02 28.10 19.53
C LEU A 562 50.12 28.00 18.00
N ILE A 563 50.27 26.78 17.48
CA ILE A 563 50.14 26.45 16.05
C ILE A 563 48.72 26.82 15.56
N ALA A 564 47.73 26.57 16.40
CA ALA A 564 46.33 26.82 16.14
C ALA A 564 46.02 28.34 16.04
N GLY A 565 46.40 29.16 17.01
CA GLY A 565 46.09 30.61 17.06
C GLY A 565 46.54 31.42 15.83
N ALA A 566 47.52 30.93 15.08
CA ALA A 566 47.92 31.48 13.78
C ALA A 566 46.87 31.26 12.67
N ARG A 567 46.21 30.08 12.63
CA ARG A 567 45.14 29.77 11.65
C ARG A 567 43.93 30.70 11.84
N TRP A 568 43.59 31.07 13.08
CA TRP A 568 42.46 31.95 13.41
C TRP A 568 42.69 33.41 13.05
N SER A 569 43.85 33.98 13.37
CA SER A 569 44.14 35.40 13.10
C SER A 569 44.11 35.69 11.60
N ARG A 570 44.70 34.78 10.80
CA ARG A 570 44.57 34.68 9.34
C ARG A 570 43.09 34.65 8.89
N ALA A 571 42.28 33.79 9.48
CA ALA A 571 40.85 33.72 9.19
C ALA A 571 40.08 35.01 9.58
N LYS A 572 40.29 35.57 10.77
CA LYS A 572 39.47 36.70 11.26
C LYS A 572 39.70 37.98 10.45
N VAL A 573 40.96 38.26 10.07
CA VAL A 573 41.28 39.26 9.05
C VAL A 573 40.53 38.93 7.76
N ALA A 574 40.57 37.66 7.33
CA ALA A 574 39.82 37.23 6.18
C ALA A 574 38.32 37.59 6.25
N ARG A 575 37.59 37.53 7.39
CA ARG A 575 36.19 38.07 7.44
C ARG A 575 36.13 39.58 7.25
N ALA A 576 36.95 40.30 8.01
CA ALA A 576 36.81 41.74 8.17
C ALA A 576 37.06 42.49 6.86
N THR A 577 38.07 42.08 6.09
CA THR A 577 38.46 42.68 4.81
C THR A 577 38.05 41.85 3.59
N LEU A 578 37.83 40.54 3.72
CA LEU A 578 37.58 39.63 2.58
C LEU A 578 36.29 38.76 2.71
N LEU A 579 35.47 38.89 3.76
CA LEU A 579 34.36 37.96 4.14
C LEU A 579 34.74 36.46 4.10
N TYR A 580 35.93 36.15 4.62
CA TYR A 580 36.62 34.86 4.66
C TYR A 580 37.00 34.29 3.27
N GLY A 581 36.77 35.07 2.21
CA GLY A 581 36.86 34.73 0.79
C GLY A 581 35.76 35.45 -0.02
N GLU A 582 34.61 35.73 0.61
CA GLU A 582 33.38 36.12 -0.07
C GLU A 582 33.13 37.62 -0.35
N SER A 583 34.04 38.58 -0.10
CA SER A 583 33.69 40.01 -0.34
C SER A 583 34.87 40.98 -0.50
N PRO A 584 35.04 41.63 -1.68
CA PRO A 584 36.08 42.64 -1.90
C PRO A 584 35.67 44.07 -1.57
N TRP A 585 34.36 44.41 -1.52
CA TRP A 585 33.89 45.79 -1.28
C TRP A 585 34.35 46.38 0.06
N ARG A 586 34.64 45.51 1.02
CA ARG A 586 35.28 45.85 2.28
C ARG A 586 36.64 46.54 2.07
N VAL A 587 37.43 46.17 1.06
CA VAL A 587 38.77 46.76 0.81
C VAL A 587 38.69 48.20 0.34
N ILE A 588 37.86 48.53 -0.66
CA ILE A 588 37.76 49.92 -1.15
C ILE A 588 37.21 50.84 -0.05
N ALA A 589 36.27 50.34 0.76
CA ALA A 589 35.80 51.04 1.95
C ALA A 589 36.92 51.27 3.01
N TRP A 590 37.80 50.29 3.23
CA TRP A 590 39.00 50.47 4.05
C TRP A 590 40.00 51.47 3.44
N SER A 591 40.21 51.47 2.11
CA SER A 591 41.14 52.39 1.44
C SER A 591 40.74 53.87 1.60
N PHE A 592 39.48 54.21 1.30
CA PHE A 592 38.97 55.56 1.57
C PHE A 592 38.92 55.87 3.07
N GLY A 593 38.60 54.88 3.90
CA GLY A 593 38.66 55.00 5.36
C GLY A 593 40.05 55.38 5.88
N ILE A 594 41.12 54.84 5.29
CA ILE A 594 42.51 55.20 5.62
C ILE A 594 42.80 56.65 5.20
N ILE A 595 42.57 57.01 3.94
CA ILE A 595 42.82 58.38 3.44
C ILE A 595 42.08 59.43 4.28
N PHE A 596 40.78 59.25 4.50
CA PHE A 596 40.01 60.22 5.30
C PHE A 596 40.40 60.20 6.79
N SER A 597 40.76 59.07 7.38
CA SER A 597 41.20 59.05 8.79
C SER A 597 42.57 59.69 9.00
N PHE A 598 43.53 59.54 8.09
CA PHE A 598 44.83 60.22 8.17
C PHE A 598 44.73 61.71 7.83
N ALA A 599 43.94 62.10 6.83
CA ALA A 599 43.61 63.51 6.57
C ALA A 599 42.94 64.20 7.77
N LEU A 600 42.21 63.45 8.60
CA LEU A 600 41.65 63.91 9.88
C LEU A 600 42.63 63.77 11.07
N LEU A 601 43.74 63.05 10.94
CA LEU A 601 44.73 62.83 12.00
C LEU A 601 45.85 63.88 11.99
N TYR A 602 46.39 64.25 10.82
CA TYR A 602 47.42 65.29 10.74
C TYR A 602 47.01 66.62 11.39
N PRO A 603 45.77 67.12 11.23
CA PRO A 603 45.36 68.40 11.80
C PRO A 603 45.08 68.35 13.30
N LEU A 604 45.03 67.16 13.90
CA LEU A 604 44.78 66.96 15.33
C LEU A 604 46.00 67.35 16.19
N GLY A 605 47.22 67.22 15.65
CA GLY A 605 48.46 67.54 16.35
C GLY A 605 49.40 68.50 15.62
N GLY A 606 48.99 69.10 14.50
CA GLY A 606 49.86 69.98 13.70
C GLY A 606 51.02 69.18 13.08
N TRP A 607 50.71 68.03 12.50
CA TRP A 607 51.70 66.99 12.17
C TRP A 607 52.12 66.98 10.68
N MET A 608 51.41 67.71 9.85
CA MET A 608 51.73 68.02 8.45
C MET A 608 51.98 69.54 8.34
N LYS A 609 52.99 69.99 7.59
CA LYS A 609 53.13 71.40 7.19
C LYS A 609 53.43 71.54 5.68
N PRO A 610 53.07 72.64 5.00
CA PRO A 610 53.63 72.98 3.70
C PRO A 610 55.14 73.21 3.81
N THR A 611 55.90 73.08 2.72
CA THR A 611 57.35 73.38 2.70
C THR A 611 57.62 74.82 3.17
N ASP A 612 56.87 75.79 2.66
CA ASP A 612 56.95 77.22 3.01
C ASP A 612 55.84 77.69 3.99
N GLY A 613 55.27 76.79 4.80
CA GLY A 613 54.12 77.12 5.67
C GLY A 613 54.14 76.51 7.08
N ASP A 614 53.19 76.97 7.89
CA ASP A 614 52.89 76.50 9.25
C ASP A 614 52.18 75.13 9.25
N PRO A 615 52.18 74.38 10.36
CA PRO A 615 51.56 73.06 10.40
C PRO A 615 50.03 73.12 10.38
N ILE A 616 49.42 72.41 9.43
CA ILE A 616 47.98 72.35 9.26
C ILE A 616 47.35 71.76 10.52
N THR A 617 46.40 72.49 11.09
CA THR A 617 45.65 72.13 12.30
C THR A 617 44.15 72.29 12.12
N TYR A 618 43.33 71.67 12.97
CA TYR A 618 41.88 71.87 12.95
C TYR A 618 41.45 73.34 13.09
N ALA A 619 42.25 74.18 13.76
CA ALA A 619 41.99 75.63 13.83
C ALA A 619 42.16 76.33 12.46
N GLN A 620 43.14 75.91 11.66
CA GLN A 620 43.33 76.39 10.29
C GLN A 620 42.28 75.80 9.33
N ILE A 621 41.90 74.53 9.48
CA ILE A 621 40.81 73.93 8.69
C ILE A 621 39.45 74.58 9.01
N ALA A 622 39.21 74.96 10.26
CA ALA A 622 37.99 75.67 10.65
C ALA A 622 37.91 77.12 10.11
N SER A 623 39.04 77.69 9.65
CA SER A 623 39.11 79.06 9.12
C SER A 623 39.28 79.10 7.60
N ASN A 624 39.95 78.12 7.00
CA ASN A 624 39.87 77.79 5.56
C ASN A 624 39.51 76.30 5.39
N PRO A 625 38.22 75.96 5.14
CA PRO A 625 37.80 74.58 4.93
C PRO A 625 38.49 73.87 3.75
N VAL A 626 39.06 74.61 2.79
CA VAL A 626 39.83 74.02 1.68
C VAL A 626 41.12 73.35 2.19
N GLU A 627 41.64 73.71 3.37
CA GLU A 627 42.79 73.02 3.97
C GLU A 627 42.49 71.56 4.36
N ILE A 628 41.22 71.15 4.51
CA ILE A 628 40.89 69.72 4.62
C ILE A 628 41.12 68.99 3.29
N LEU A 629 40.93 69.67 2.16
CA LEU A 629 41.29 69.13 0.85
C LEU A 629 42.81 69.10 0.66
N ASN A 630 43.57 70.02 1.27
CA ASN A 630 45.04 69.90 1.31
C ASN A 630 45.50 68.76 2.22
N ALA A 631 44.84 68.53 3.36
CA ALA A 631 45.09 67.36 4.21
C ALA A 631 44.71 66.03 3.52
N VAL A 632 43.60 66.00 2.77
CA VAL A 632 43.20 64.84 1.93
C VAL A 632 44.11 64.68 0.73
N TYR A 633 44.55 65.76 0.09
CA TYR A 633 45.50 65.73 -1.04
C TYR A 633 46.86 65.24 -0.58
N TYR A 634 47.38 65.74 0.55
CA TYR A 634 48.62 65.25 1.15
C TYR A 634 48.52 63.80 1.61
N SER A 635 47.42 63.43 2.27
CA SER A 635 47.11 62.02 2.60
C SER A 635 47.07 61.16 1.33
N THR A 636 46.46 61.64 0.24
CA THR A 636 46.40 60.92 -1.05
C THR A 636 47.76 60.82 -1.73
N LEU A 637 48.55 61.89 -1.81
CA LEU A 637 49.93 61.88 -2.32
C LEU A 637 50.81 60.94 -1.48
N THR A 638 50.63 60.93 -0.16
CA THR A 638 51.35 60.08 0.78
C THR A 638 50.95 58.60 0.61
N TYR A 639 49.66 58.31 0.52
CA TYR A 639 49.08 56.98 0.29
C TYR A 639 49.44 56.41 -1.10
N THR A 640 49.64 57.28 -2.11
CA THR A 640 50.04 56.92 -3.48
C THR A 640 51.54 57.06 -3.77
N ALA A 641 52.34 57.53 -2.79
CA ALA A 641 53.77 57.83 -2.92
C ALA A 641 54.15 58.85 -4.01
N LEU A 642 53.24 59.74 -4.41
CA LEU A 642 53.50 60.85 -5.34
C LEU A 642 54.18 62.02 -4.63
N GLY A 643 55.47 61.86 -4.33
CA GLY A 643 56.29 62.82 -3.60
C GLY A 643 56.70 64.05 -4.43
N PHE A 644 55.79 65.00 -4.64
CA PHE A 644 56.07 66.26 -5.36
C PHE A 644 56.88 67.29 -4.54
N GLY A 645 56.89 67.18 -3.20
CA GLY A 645 57.74 67.98 -2.31
C GLY A 645 57.07 69.19 -1.65
N ASP A 646 55.79 69.44 -1.92
CA ASP A 646 55.05 70.63 -1.46
C ASP A 646 54.79 70.65 0.05
N PHE A 647 54.78 69.48 0.69
CA PHE A 647 54.44 69.30 2.10
C PHE A 647 55.43 68.37 2.82
N GLN A 648 55.72 68.68 4.08
CA GLN A 648 56.70 68.00 4.93
C GLN A 648 56.10 67.66 6.30
N PRO A 649 56.36 66.46 6.84
CA PRO A 649 55.83 66.08 8.15
C PRO A 649 56.68 66.62 9.30
N VAL A 650 56.05 66.86 10.46
CA VAL A 650 56.66 67.49 11.64
C VAL A 650 56.15 66.90 12.97
N GLY A 651 56.97 66.96 14.01
CA GLY A 651 56.71 66.31 15.29
C GLY A 651 56.49 64.80 15.12
N LEU A 652 55.47 64.25 15.78
CA LEU A 652 55.04 62.86 15.60
C LEU A 652 54.52 62.58 14.18
N GLY A 653 54.18 63.61 13.40
CA GLY A 653 53.80 63.48 12.00
C GLY A 653 54.84 62.79 11.11
N ARG A 654 56.13 62.92 11.44
CA ARG A 654 57.22 62.23 10.71
C ARG A 654 57.09 60.70 10.79
N LEU A 655 56.46 60.20 11.84
CA LEU A 655 56.12 58.80 12.04
C LEU A 655 54.73 58.43 11.46
N LEU A 656 53.80 59.38 11.34
CA LEU A 656 52.48 59.15 10.75
C LEU A 656 52.52 59.07 9.22
N THR A 657 53.22 59.99 8.55
CA THR A 657 53.37 59.99 7.08
C THR A 657 54.12 58.75 6.58
N THR A 658 55.06 58.23 7.36
CA THR A 658 55.74 56.96 7.04
C THR A 658 54.87 55.73 7.30
N LEU A 659 53.94 55.76 8.26
CA LEU A 659 52.93 54.72 8.46
C LEU A 659 51.85 54.73 7.35
N GLU A 660 51.43 55.90 6.88
CA GLU A 660 50.38 56.05 5.87
C GLU A 660 50.81 55.49 4.50
N THR A 661 51.98 55.87 3.99
CA THR A 661 52.49 55.33 2.71
C THR A 661 52.62 53.81 2.75
N GLY A 662 53.02 53.25 3.90
CA GLY A 662 53.10 51.80 4.10
C GLY A 662 51.74 51.09 4.04
N LEU A 663 50.70 51.69 4.63
CA LEU A 663 49.33 51.15 4.59
C LEU A 663 48.71 51.23 3.18
N GLY A 664 48.98 52.31 2.44
CA GLY A 664 48.45 52.50 1.09
C GLY A 664 48.91 51.42 0.10
N ALA A 665 50.20 51.11 0.10
CA ALA A 665 50.77 50.05 -0.74
C ALA A 665 50.18 48.65 -0.42
N VAL A 666 50.00 48.32 0.86
CA VAL A 666 49.43 47.02 1.28
C VAL A 666 47.97 46.87 0.84
N MET A 667 47.17 47.94 0.85
CA MET A 667 45.78 47.88 0.40
C MET A 667 45.64 47.84 -1.13
N LEU A 668 46.51 48.54 -1.86
CA LEU A 668 46.64 48.37 -3.32
C LEU A 668 46.97 46.91 -3.70
N ALA A 669 47.85 46.25 -2.94
CA ALA A 669 48.21 44.85 -3.14
C ALA A 669 47.10 43.86 -2.69
N LEU A 670 46.43 44.10 -1.55
CA LEU A 670 45.32 43.25 -1.10
C LEU A 670 44.10 43.34 -2.03
N LEU A 671 43.87 44.49 -2.67
CA LEU A 671 42.88 44.62 -3.73
C LEU A 671 43.23 43.69 -4.90
N VAL A 672 44.47 43.75 -5.40
CA VAL A 672 45.00 42.83 -6.44
C VAL A 672 44.92 41.35 -6.00
N PHE A 673 45.06 41.04 -4.70
CA PHE A 673 44.92 39.68 -4.19
C PHE A 673 43.48 39.17 -4.11
N ILE A 674 42.47 39.94 -3.66
CA ILE A 674 41.08 39.44 -3.65
C ILE A 674 40.52 39.34 -5.07
N LEU A 675 40.93 40.26 -5.96
CA LEU A 675 40.72 40.12 -7.40
C LEU A 675 41.26 38.76 -7.90
N GLY A 676 42.37 38.27 -7.33
CA GLY A 676 42.91 36.93 -7.57
C GLY A 676 42.18 35.76 -6.87
N ARG A 677 41.95 35.80 -5.54
CA ARG A 677 41.39 34.64 -4.81
C ARG A 677 39.93 34.34 -5.19
N ARG A 678 39.12 35.34 -5.55
CA ARG A 678 37.77 35.07 -6.07
C ARG A 678 37.76 34.45 -7.47
N ALA A 679 38.90 34.40 -8.15
CA ALA A 679 39.15 33.54 -9.32
C ALA A 679 39.70 32.14 -8.94
N ALA A 680 39.52 31.69 -7.68
CA ALA A 680 39.94 30.37 -7.20
C ALA A 680 38.97 29.70 -6.20
N ARG A 681 38.50 30.45 -5.18
CA ARG A 681 37.71 30.03 -3.98
C ARG A 681 38.47 29.28 -2.88
#